data_AF-A0A4Q8TGA2-F1
#
_entry.id   AF-A0A4Q8TGA2-F1
#
_cell.length_a   1.000
_cell.length_b   1.000
_cell.length_c   1.000
_cell.angle_alpha   90.00
_cell.angle_beta   90.00
_cell.angle_gamma   90.00
#
_symmetry.space_group_name_H-M   'P 1'
#
loop_
_entity.id
_entity.type
_entity.pdbx_description
1 polymer ?
#
loop_
_entity_poly.entity_id
_entity_poly.type
_entity_poly.pdbx_seq_one_letter_code
_entity_poly.pdbx_strand_id
1 'polypeptide(L)'
;MYDDRFAWSGEIPLGFPGLNPIALQRITPDAGLIYSDSVTPTRKWSRVVGGANDGFVQGAWGYQMSLNSVNPATDKGGFKLPHFSGLWPSAGKLLMGLWTRQNYVMAHSPLMSSRGGTPLTYLATTASGRLRHQVYNSAGVAILDQYEDHPWVQTAGWQFVGQLLDMDAKTSQMFSVNQATKATWIGPVRTFTGVPNAACTADLDVYMLPTGSVWTTGVFDEALVAHPTGVFSLTDFVDSMSLGLWADGQLNANRTNFTVSESGIVPNGANREISTGAERLSWTARPVLVGAPAGVVPYWSSDNGASWQTGAELPEPFNGLLRWTVPIVQGQSFSGFDVVEPVEPPPTLEPIADRSLDQGDIVHVPLSFFAYSAPTWTVEAPSMAGVTVTDGVLSVAAGFQTGSGLVTVTLSDDLNRSVSQSFTVTVIPRQWEEPDAPELAHSPIVLWGESLPEAVLIDPLDAVVTNEVNGEQKFEFSLPVDHKYAGVIENERYVSVAGEKYRVRRTEKSRNGGQLLLDVYAEAEFYDLATATKVSAKDWKQVTAGEVMTTALTGTGWSVGIANVTTLRTYETEETNPLALLRLVQENHGGDLVFDNNAKKVSLVTQSGRDKGVGFFYGRGLTEARRIADTTALVTRLHVKNADGLTIASVNGGKPYIDDFSFTSDVRVDTYEFKSGTTPFTMLEMSQVMLAKRAKPEYSYEVKVSDLSVQSGSQIDRFGAGDLVTVVDNDLGISTAQRIVRLEYDVVNPWDSEITLSAVLRETGSDDVNDAGTLNTGSGVATFDLVPFNLLLNGRFDNAMEHWAFHGAQHVEGGVTGDYAVALSGAGERWIEQTVQPDNRSAYALSFDLSSGGPAGWVPNVKAEVEVTYEDGSTEIIEIDLV
;
A
#
# COMPACT_ATOMS: atom_id res chain seq x y z
N MET A 1 15.50 4.82 -30.49
CA MET A 1 14.08 4.48 -30.27
C MET A 1 13.93 3.01 -30.66
N TYR A 2 13.45 2.15 -29.76
CA TYR A 2 13.35 0.70 -30.02
C TYR A 2 11.94 0.32 -30.51
N ASP A 3 11.32 1.16 -31.34
CA ASP A 3 9.92 1.06 -31.77
C ASP A 3 9.71 0.39 -33.13
N ASP A 4 10.79 -0.08 -33.77
CA ASP A 4 10.71 -0.77 -35.05
C ASP A 4 10.73 -2.30 -34.90
N ARG A 5 10.14 -3.01 -35.87
CA ARG A 5 10.11 -4.49 -35.86
C ARG A 5 11.50 -5.12 -35.83
N PHE A 6 12.45 -4.43 -36.41
CA PHE A 6 13.82 -4.88 -36.54
C PHE A 6 14.51 -5.00 -35.17
N ALA A 7 14.24 -4.05 -34.28
CA ALA A 7 14.78 -3.93 -32.93
C ALA A 7 14.39 -5.07 -32.00
N TRP A 8 13.39 -5.90 -32.31
CA TRP A 8 12.99 -7.01 -31.45
C TRP A 8 12.85 -8.35 -32.19
N SER A 9 12.74 -8.36 -33.52
CA SER A 9 12.68 -9.59 -34.31
C SER A 9 14.02 -10.03 -34.91
N GLY A 10 14.86 -9.08 -35.34
CA GLY A 10 16.09 -9.35 -36.10
C GLY A 10 15.88 -9.74 -37.58
N GLU A 11 14.65 -9.70 -38.09
CA GLU A 11 14.30 -9.88 -39.52
C GLU A 11 14.67 -8.64 -40.34
N ILE A 12 14.86 -8.71 -41.66
CA ILE A 12 15.18 -7.52 -42.51
C ILE A 12 14.28 -6.29 -42.19
N PRO A 13 14.83 -5.07 -42.05
CA PRO A 13 14.06 -3.89 -41.64
C PRO A 13 13.20 -3.35 -42.79
N LEU A 14 11.96 -3.83 -42.91
CA LEU A 14 11.05 -3.42 -43.99
C LEU A 14 10.67 -1.93 -43.92
N GLY A 15 10.66 -1.36 -42.72
CA GLY A 15 10.39 0.06 -42.47
C GLY A 15 11.59 0.98 -42.68
N PHE A 16 12.75 0.47 -43.12
CA PHE A 16 13.96 1.29 -43.22
C PHE A 16 13.74 2.51 -44.13
N PRO A 17 14.15 3.73 -43.71
CA PRO A 17 13.87 4.96 -44.43
C PRO A 17 14.24 4.89 -45.92
N GLY A 18 13.22 5.03 -46.76
CA GLY A 18 13.38 5.08 -48.21
C GLY A 18 13.72 3.75 -48.90
N LEU A 19 13.63 2.60 -48.24
CA LEU A 19 13.96 1.28 -48.82
C LEU A 19 12.96 0.84 -49.91
N ASN A 20 11.65 0.99 -49.64
CA ASN A 20 10.54 0.52 -50.50
C ASN A 20 10.68 -0.97 -50.91
N PRO A 21 10.50 -1.91 -49.95
CA PRO A 21 10.83 -3.32 -50.16
C PRO A 21 9.68 -4.19 -50.68
N ILE A 22 10.07 -5.31 -51.28
CA ILE A 22 9.29 -6.51 -51.58
C ILE A 22 10.07 -7.66 -50.97
N ALA A 23 9.51 -8.33 -49.97
CA ALA A 23 10.29 -9.21 -49.10
C ALA A 23 9.60 -10.53 -48.79
N LEU A 24 10.40 -11.58 -48.76
CA LEU A 24 10.08 -12.88 -48.18
C LEU A 24 10.85 -12.97 -46.86
N GLN A 25 10.17 -12.78 -45.72
CA GLN A 25 10.81 -12.84 -44.40
C GLN A 25 10.60 -14.19 -43.69
N ARG A 26 9.48 -14.88 -43.93
CA ARG A 26 9.14 -16.08 -43.15
C ARG A 26 8.86 -17.28 -44.03
N ILE A 27 9.65 -18.33 -43.82
CA ILE A 27 9.47 -19.62 -44.47
C ILE A 27 8.81 -20.58 -43.47
N THR A 28 7.48 -20.73 -43.52
CA THR A 28 6.76 -21.67 -42.65
C THR A 28 6.33 -22.93 -43.41
N PRO A 29 6.39 -24.13 -42.79
CA PRO A 29 5.89 -25.37 -43.40
C PRO A 29 4.40 -25.32 -43.78
N ASP A 30 3.60 -24.59 -43.01
CA ASP A 30 2.14 -24.54 -43.14
C ASP A 30 1.66 -23.71 -44.35
N ALA A 31 2.55 -22.92 -44.98
CA ALA A 31 2.22 -22.08 -46.13
C ALA A 31 2.18 -22.86 -47.48
N GLY A 32 2.58 -24.13 -47.47
CA GLY A 32 2.59 -24.96 -48.69
C GLY A 32 3.64 -24.50 -49.71
N LEU A 33 3.20 -24.13 -50.92
CA LEU A 33 4.08 -23.70 -52.03
C LEU A 33 4.06 -22.20 -52.30
N ILE A 34 3.21 -21.43 -51.61
CA ILE A 34 2.95 -20.02 -51.92
C ILE A 34 3.13 -19.18 -50.65
N TYR A 35 3.97 -18.15 -50.73
CA TYR A 35 4.29 -17.26 -49.62
C TYR A 35 3.87 -15.84 -49.99
N SER A 36 3.19 -15.16 -49.07
CA SER A 36 2.84 -13.75 -49.25
C SER A 36 4.08 -12.87 -49.13
N ASP A 37 4.18 -11.83 -49.95
CA ASP A 37 5.10 -10.72 -49.70
C ASP A 37 4.74 -10.09 -48.33
N SER A 38 5.77 -9.83 -47.54
CA SER A 38 5.67 -9.34 -46.17
C SER A 38 5.16 -7.90 -46.12
N VAL A 39 5.33 -7.13 -47.21
CA VAL A 39 4.84 -5.74 -47.30
C VAL A 39 3.47 -5.67 -47.95
N THR A 40 3.27 -6.35 -49.09
CA THR A 40 2.02 -6.34 -49.86
C THR A 40 1.50 -7.77 -50.07
N PRO A 41 0.63 -8.28 -49.18
CA PRO A 41 0.25 -9.70 -49.17
C PRO A 41 -0.42 -10.24 -50.44
N THR A 42 -0.87 -9.38 -51.36
CA THR A 42 -1.42 -9.79 -52.66
C THR A 42 -0.34 -10.27 -53.63
N ARG A 43 0.92 -9.87 -53.45
CA ARG A 43 2.07 -10.39 -54.20
C ARG A 43 2.52 -11.71 -53.58
N LYS A 44 2.84 -12.69 -54.42
CA LYS A 44 3.12 -14.06 -53.99
C LYS A 44 4.47 -14.56 -54.50
N TRP A 45 5.29 -15.05 -53.59
CA TRP A 45 6.46 -15.87 -53.87
C TRP A 45 6.03 -17.33 -54.01
N SER A 46 6.65 -18.05 -54.92
CA SER A 46 6.36 -19.45 -55.20
C SER A 46 7.60 -20.31 -54.98
N ARG A 47 7.44 -21.40 -54.22
CA ARG A 47 8.46 -22.43 -54.08
C ARG A 47 8.45 -23.32 -55.32
N VAL A 48 9.60 -23.44 -55.97
CA VAL A 48 9.83 -24.45 -57.00
C VAL A 48 10.34 -25.71 -56.30
N VAL A 49 9.47 -26.72 -56.22
CA VAL A 49 9.78 -27.98 -55.55
C VAL A 49 10.83 -28.74 -56.36
N GLY A 50 11.98 -29.02 -55.73
CA GLY A 50 13.00 -29.87 -56.31
C GLY A 50 12.87 -31.34 -55.92
N GLY A 51 13.99 -32.05 -55.95
CA GLY A 51 14.12 -33.46 -55.61
C GLY A 51 13.87 -33.76 -54.13
N ALA A 52 14.02 -35.03 -53.75
CA ALA A 52 13.70 -35.51 -52.39
C ALA A 52 14.54 -34.87 -51.26
N ASN A 53 15.56 -34.08 -51.61
CA ASN A 53 16.52 -33.47 -50.67
C ASN A 53 16.24 -31.98 -50.40
N ASP A 54 15.10 -31.48 -50.87
CA ASP A 54 14.64 -30.10 -50.67
C ASP A 54 13.55 -30.02 -49.61
N GLY A 55 13.69 -29.11 -48.66
CA GLY A 55 12.70 -29.01 -47.60
C GLY A 55 12.98 -27.97 -46.53
N PHE A 56 11.98 -27.85 -45.64
CA PHE A 56 12.05 -27.02 -44.45
C PHE A 56 13.02 -27.64 -43.45
N VAL A 57 13.94 -26.84 -42.96
CA VAL A 57 14.85 -27.22 -41.88
C VAL A 57 14.84 -26.14 -40.80
N GLN A 58 15.19 -26.50 -39.57
CA GLN A 58 15.36 -25.52 -38.51
C GLN A 58 16.64 -24.70 -38.75
N GLY A 59 16.56 -23.40 -38.48
CA GLY A 59 17.52 -22.40 -38.93
C GLY A 59 18.01 -21.43 -37.88
N ALA A 60 18.57 -20.31 -38.34
CA ALA A 60 18.96 -19.21 -37.45
C ALA A 60 17.72 -18.44 -36.98
N TRP A 61 16.81 -18.10 -37.90
CA TRP A 61 15.58 -17.35 -37.63
C TRP A 61 14.32 -18.23 -37.76
N GLY A 62 14.27 -19.33 -37.00
CA GLY A 62 13.13 -20.25 -37.04
C GLY A 62 13.26 -21.32 -38.12
N TYR A 63 12.40 -21.30 -39.12
CA TYR A 63 12.40 -22.26 -40.24
C TYR A 63 13.00 -21.60 -41.48
N GLN A 64 13.88 -22.34 -42.17
CA GLN A 64 14.57 -21.91 -43.38
C GLN A 64 14.40 -22.95 -44.49
N MET A 65 14.74 -22.60 -45.72
CA MET A 65 14.64 -23.52 -46.87
C MET A 65 15.99 -24.12 -47.24
N SER A 66 16.11 -25.44 -47.12
CA SER A 66 17.22 -26.21 -47.69
C SER A 66 16.90 -26.58 -49.14
N LEU A 67 17.79 -26.19 -50.06
CA LEU A 67 17.65 -26.39 -51.50
C LEU A 67 18.85 -27.15 -52.06
N ASN A 68 18.55 -28.11 -52.92
CA ASN A 68 19.52 -28.84 -53.73
C ASN A 68 20.63 -29.50 -52.91
N SER A 69 20.26 -30.05 -51.76
CA SER A 69 21.20 -30.43 -50.69
C SER A 69 22.16 -31.57 -51.08
N VAL A 70 21.78 -32.41 -52.06
CA VAL A 70 22.58 -33.57 -52.50
C VAL A 70 23.15 -33.36 -53.90
N ASN A 71 22.32 -33.02 -54.88
CA ASN A 71 22.79 -32.79 -56.24
C ASN A 71 21.93 -31.74 -56.97
N PRO A 72 22.43 -30.51 -57.16
CA PRO A 72 21.67 -29.43 -57.79
C PRO A 72 21.30 -29.71 -59.25
N ALA A 73 22.04 -30.57 -59.95
CA ALA A 73 21.71 -30.93 -61.33
C ALA A 73 20.45 -31.81 -61.43
N THR A 74 20.09 -32.53 -60.36
CA THR A 74 18.91 -33.42 -60.31
C THR A 74 17.80 -32.88 -59.42
N ASP A 75 18.15 -32.23 -58.31
CA ASP A 75 17.18 -31.72 -57.35
C ASP A 75 16.42 -30.52 -57.94
N LYS A 76 17.11 -29.53 -58.53
CA LYS A 76 16.52 -28.40 -59.28
C LYS A 76 15.47 -27.54 -58.54
N GLY A 77 15.53 -27.46 -57.21
CA GLY A 77 14.63 -26.58 -56.45
C GLY A 77 15.11 -25.14 -56.36
N GLY A 78 14.16 -24.25 -56.06
CA GLY A 78 14.39 -22.81 -56.00
C GLY A 78 13.17 -22.06 -55.51
N PHE A 79 13.27 -20.73 -55.50
CA PHE A 79 12.14 -19.84 -55.26
C PHE A 79 11.98 -18.89 -56.43
N LYS A 80 10.74 -18.48 -56.69
CA LYS A 80 10.40 -17.57 -57.78
C LYS A 80 9.41 -16.53 -57.30
N LEU A 81 9.69 -15.27 -57.57
CA LEU A 81 8.70 -14.19 -57.53
C LEU A 81 8.26 -13.89 -58.96
N PRO A 82 7.02 -14.25 -59.36
CA PRO A 82 6.50 -13.98 -60.68
C PRO A 82 6.51 -12.48 -60.99
N HIS A 83 6.76 -12.13 -62.24
CA HIS A 83 6.74 -10.73 -62.67
C HIS A 83 5.38 -10.07 -62.43
N PHE A 84 5.41 -8.84 -61.93
CA PHE A 84 4.29 -7.92 -61.89
C PHE A 84 4.78 -6.50 -62.21
N SER A 85 3.85 -5.62 -62.62
CA SER A 85 4.17 -4.22 -62.90
C SER A 85 4.73 -3.55 -61.65
N GLY A 86 5.97 -3.06 -61.74
CA GLY A 86 6.69 -2.43 -60.63
C GLY A 86 7.68 -3.33 -59.89
N LEU A 87 7.85 -4.62 -60.25
CA LEU A 87 8.91 -5.47 -59.66
C LEU A 87 10.33 -4.97 -60.00
N TRP A 88 10.51 -4.47 -61.22
CA TRP A 88 11.78 -3.93 -61.71
C TRP A 88 11.63 -2.42 -61.93
N PRO A 89 12.59 -1.59 -61.47
CA PRO A 89 12.51 -0.16 -61.69
C PRO A 89 12.78 0.19 -63.15
N SER A 90 12.09 1.20 -63.66
CA SER A 90 12.37 1.79 -64.98
C SER A 90 13.48 2.84 -64.93
N ALA A 91 13.79 3.38 -63.75
CA ALA A 91 14.86 4.34 -63.45
C ALA A 91 15.18 4.31 -61.93
N GLY A 92 16.26 4.95 -61.51
CA GLY A 92 16.65 5.01 -60.09
C GLY A 92 17.40 3.77 -59.60
N LYS A 93 17.18 3.38 -58.34
CA LYS A 93 17.94 2.33 -57.66
C LYS A 93 17.16 1.01 -57.54
N LEU A 94 17.89 -0.09 -57.60
CA LEU A 94 17.43 -1.45 -57.32
C LEU A 94 18.35 -2.06 -56.27
N LEU A 95 17.78 -2.54 -55.17
CA LEU A 95 18.51 -3.37 -54.20
C LEU A 95 17.93 -4.78 -54.25
N MET A 96 18.79 -5.80 -54.32
CA MET A 96 18.37 -7.18 -54.09
C MET A 96 19.38 -7.90 -53.21
N GLY A 97 18.89 -8.81 -52.38
CA GLY A 97 19.75 -9.64 -51.54
C GLY A 97 18.97 -10.67 -50.73
N LEU A 98 19.70 -11.54 -50.06
CA LEU A 98 19.13 -12.62 -49.26
C LEU A 98 20.11 -13.09 -48.19
N TRP A 99 19.55 -13.64 -47.12
CA TRP A 99 20.30 -14.47 -46.18
C TRP A 99 20.57 -15.82 -46.83
N THR A 100 21.84 -16.19 -46.93
CA THR A 100 22.31 -17.41 -47.59
C THR A 100 23.42 -18.09 -46.81
N ARG A 101 23.41 -19.42 -46.84
CA ARG A 101 24.51 -20.30 -46.47
C ARG A 101 24.66 -21.39 -47.52
N GLN A 102 25.82 -21.50 -48.16
CA GLN A 102 26.08 -22.50 -49.19
C GLN A 102 27.02 -23.58 -48.65
N ASN A 103 26.69 -24.84 -48.92
CA ASN A 103 27.53 -25.99 -48.51
C ASN A 103 28.66 -26.26 -49.51
N TYR A 104 28.39 -26.01 -50.80
CA TYR A 104 29.33 -26.17 -51.90
C TYR A 104 29.06 -25.09 -52.94
N VAL A 105 30.11 -24.43 -53.41
CA VAL A 105 29.99 -23.38 -54.44
C VAL A 105 30.51 -23.92 -55.77
N MET A 106 29.66 -23.92 -56.79
CA MET A 106 30.03 -24.32 -58.14
C MET A 106 30.81 -23.20 -58.85
N ALA A 107 31.24 -23.44 -60.09
CA ALA A 107 31.87 -22.38 -60.91
C ALA A 107 31.06 -21.07 -60.88
N HIS A 108 29.73 -21.18 -60.97
CA HIS A 108 28.76 -20.10 -60.74
C HIS A 108 27.55 -20.65 -59.99
N SER A 109 27.26 -20.13 -58.81
CA SER A 109 26.08 -20.47 -58.01
C SER A 109 25.10 -19.28 -58.00
N PRO A 110 23.99 -19.32 -58.78
CA PRO A 110 23.01 -18.24 -58.83
C PRO A 110 22.34 -18.06 -57.46
N LEU A 111 22.38 -16.83 -56.93
CA LEU A 111 21.71 -16.46 -55.69
C LEU A 111 20.36 -15.79 -56.00
N MET A 112 20.38 -14.75 -56.82
CA MET A 112 19.19 -14.05 -57.31
C MET A 112 19.39 -13.65 -58.78
N SER A 113 18.39 -13.84 -59.63
CA SER A 113 18.55 -13.71 -61.08
C SER A 113 17.29 -13.20 -61.76
N SER A 114 17.48 -12.29 -62.73
CA SER A 114 16.45 -11.89 -63.71
C SER A 114 16.71 -12.47 -65.11
N ARG A 115 17.63 -13.44 -65.25
CA ARG A 115 18.03 -14.01 -66.55
C ARG A 115 17.04 -15.00 -67.17
N GLY A 116 15.88 -15.20 -66.55
CA GLY A 116 14.80 -16.07 -67.05
C GLY A 116 13.99 -15.48 -68.22
N GLY A 117 14.19 -14.20 -68.57
CA GLY A 117 13.46 -13.49 -69.62
C GLY A 117 14.29 -12.37 -70.23
N THR A 118 13.81 -11.12 -70.14
CA THR A 118 14.59 -9.91 -70.48
C THR A 118 15.42 -9.47 -69.26
N PRO A 119 16.74 -9.76 -69.19
CA PRO A 119 17.50 -9.61 -67.96
C PRO A 119 17.79 -8.14 -67.61
N LEU A 120 17.91 -7.86 -66.32
CA LEU A 120 18.43 -6.59 -65.78
C LEU A 120 19.65 -6.81 -64.88
N THR A 121 19.57 -7.78 -63.97
CA THR A 121 20.59 -8.01 -62.95
C THR A 121 20.75 -9.49 -62.57
N TYR A 122 21.92 -9.85 -62.05
CA TYR A 122 22.29 -11.19 -61.63
C TYR A 122 23.28 -11.14 -60.47
N LEU A 123 22.93 -11.81 -59.37
CA LEU A 123 23.73 -11.99 -58.17
C LEU A 123 24.10 -13.46 -58.01
N ALA A 124 25.39 -13.75 -57.81
CA ALA A 124 25.89 -15.10 -57.67
C ALA A 124 27.14 -15.16 -56.80
N THR A 125 27.53 -16.37 -56.43
CA THR A 125 28.85 -16.70 -55.88
C THR A 125 29.64 -17.55 -56.88
N THR A 126 30.96 -17.59 -56.72
CA THR A 126 31.86 -18.41 -57.55
C THR A 126 32.54 -19.50 -56.75
N ALA A 127 33.19 -20.46 -57.42
CA ALA A 127 33.92 -21.55 -56.77
C ALA A 127 35.01 -21.08 -55.79
N SER A 128 35.53 -19.85 -55.96
CA SER A 128 36.49 -19.23 -55.03
C SER A 128 35.82 -18.51 -53.85
N GLY A 129 34.49 -18.62 -53.71
CA GLY A 129 33.68 -17.92 -52.72
C GLY A 129 33.51 -16.42 -52.98
N ARG A 130 33.97 -15.91 -54.13
CA ARG A 130 33.85 -14.49 -54.48
C ARG A 130 32.41 -14.17 -54.84
N LEU A 131 31.99 -12.97 -54.50
CA LEU A 131 30.69 -12.45 -54.89
C LEU A 131 30.77 -11.97 -56.34
N ARG A 132 29.76 -12.25 -57.14
CA ARG A 132 29.65 -11.83 -58.54
C ARG A 132 28.35 -11.08 -58.74
N HIS A 133 28.43 -9.93 -59.39
CA HIS A 133 27.26 -9.19 -59.83
C HIS A 133 27.34 -8.82 -61.32
N GLN A 134 26.21 -8.90 -62.00
CA GLN A 134 26.10 -8.50 -63.40
C GLN A 134 24.92 -7.55 -63.61
N VAL A 135 25.02 -6.73 -64.65
CA VAL A 135 23.96 -5.81 -65.10
C VAL A 135 23.83 -5.97 -66.61
N TYR A 136 22.61 -5.95 -67.14
CA TYR A 136 22.31 -6.21 -68.55
C TYR A 136 21.61 -5.02 -69.21
N ASN A 137 21.84 -4.86 -70.52
CA ASN A 137 21.08 -3.95 -71.37
C ASN A 137 19.83 -4.65 -71.97
N SER A 138 19.00 -3.90 -72.70
CA SER A 138 17.76 -4.41 -73.31
C SER A 138 17.98 -5.49 -74.38
N ALA A 139 19.20 -5.63 -74.92
CA ALA A 139 19.56 -6.71 -75.83
C ALA A 139 19.99 -8.01 -75.10
N GLY A 140 19.98 -8.01 -73.77
CA GLY A 140 20.42 -9.14 -72.95
C GLY A 140 21.93 -9.29 -72.83
N VAL A 141 22.71 -8.28 -73.23
CA VAL A 141 24.18 -8.28 -73.12
C VAL A 141 24.59 -7.72 -71.77
N ALA A 142 25.54 -8.39 -71.10
CA ALA A 142 26.10 -7.90 -69.84
C ALA A 142 26.92 -6.62 -70.09
N ILE A 143 26.50 -5.53 -69.45
CA ILE A 143 27.20 -4.23 -69.45
C ILE A 143 28.07 -4.05 -68.19
N LEU A 144 27.87 -4.91 -67.19
CA LEU A 144 28.75 -5.09 -66.04
C LEU A 144 28.87 -6.59 -65.74
N ASP A 145 30.09 -7.05 -65.48
CA ASP A 145 30.39 -8.38 -64.93
C ASP A 145 31.60 -8.25 -64.00
N GLN A 146 31.36 -8.19 -62.70
CA GLN A 146 32.41 -7.96 -61.71
C GLN A 146 32.39 -9.02 -60.62
N TYR A 147 33.58 -9.23 -60.07
CA TYR A 147 33.85 -10.20 -59.01
C TYR A 147 34.51 -9.48 -57.84
N GLU A 148 33.90 -9.55 -56.67
CA GLU A 148 34.38 -8.90 -55.47
C GLU A 148 34.94 -9.90 -54.46
N ASP A 149 36.08 -9.53 -53.90
CA ASP A 149 36.63 -10.18 -52.72
C ASP A 149 35.96 -9.59 -51.49
N HIS A 150 35.46 -10.45 -50.61
CA HIS A 150 34.92 -10.04 -49.31
C HIS A 150 35.64 -10.77 -48.18
N PRO A 151 35.63 -10.25 -46.94
CA PRO A 151 36.50 -10.72 -45.86
C PRO A 151 36.22 -12.14 -45.37
N TRP A 152 35.10 -12.74 -45.75
CA TRP A 152 34.62 -14.03 -45.23
C TRP A 152 34.55 -15.04 -46.36
N VAL A 153 35.72 -15.50 -46.81
CA VAL A 153 36.03 -16.15 -48.10
C VAL A 153 35.11 -17.30 -48.55
N GLN A 154 34.13 -17.77 -47.75
CA GLN A 154 33.07 -18.68 -48.18
C GLN A 154 31.77 -18.40 -47.40
N THR A 155 30.61 -18.59 -48.03
CA THR A 155 29.27 -18.53 -47.40
C THR A 155 28.97 -19.79 -46.56
N ALA A 156 29.95 -20.31 -45.82
CA ALA A 156 29.79 -21.49 -44.97
C ALA A 156 29.03 -21.15 -43.66
N GLY A 157 29.07 -19.90 -43.23
CA GLY A 157 28.19 -19.31 -42.22
C GLY A 157 27.07 -18.48 -42.85
N TRP A 158 26.10 -18.07 -42.04
CA TRP A 158 25.01 -17.19 -42.49
C TRP A 158 25.54 -15.82 -42.87
N GLN A 159 25.26 -15.43 -44.12
CA GLN A 159 25.62 -14.13 -44.66
C GLN A 159 24.44 -13.55 -45.42
N PHE A 160 24.15 -12.28 -45.19
CA PHE A 160 23.33 -11.52 -46.10
C PHE A 160 24.21 -11.12 -47.27
N VAL A 161 23.80 -11.40 -48.49
CA VAL A 161 24.54 -11.01 -49.69
C VAL A 161 23.63 -10.15 -50.53
N GLY A 162 24.06 -8.92 -50.83
CA GLY A 162 23.24 -7.97 -51.57
C GLY A 162 24.00 -7.21 -52.66
N GLN A 163 23.22 -6.71 -53.61
CA GLN A 163 23.63 -5.83 -54.69
C GLN A 163 22.73 -4.59 -54.70
N LEU A 164 23.35 -3.41 -54.70
CA LEU A 164 22.70 -2.13 -55.00
C LEU A 164 23.12 -1.69 -56.41
N LEU A 165 22.17 -1.63 -57.33
CA LEU A 165 22.32 -1.09 -58.67
C LEU A 165 21.68 0.31 -58.71
N ASP A 166 22.45 1.32 -59.09
CA ASP A 166 21.92 2.65 -59.41
C ASP A 166 21.92 2.80 -60.95
N MET A 167 20.72 2.76 -61.54
CA MET A 167 20.55 2.81 -62.99
C MET A 167 20.85 4.20 -63.55
N ASP A 168 20.58 5.24 -62.77
CA ASP A 168 20.76 6.63 -63.17
C ASP A 168 22.23 7.03 -63.08
N ALA A 169 22.89 6.68 -61.96
CA ALA A 169 24.32 6.90 -61.76
C ALA A 169 25.20 5.90 -62.53
N LYS A 170 24.61 4.82 -63.07
CA LYS A 170 25.30 3.72 -63.76
C LYS A 170 26.38 3.08 -62.89
N THR A 171 26.01 2.80 -61.65
CA THR A 171 26.88 2.15 -60.68
C THR A 171 26.24 0.89 -60.11
N SER A 172 27.07 -0.03 -59.64
CA SER A 172 26.65 -1.22 -58.93
C SER A 172 27.62 -1.47 -57.78
N GLN A 173 27.09 -1.83 -56.62
CA GLN A 173 27.89 -2.05 -55.41
C GLN A 173 27.37 -3.30 -54.71
N MET A 174 28.29 -4.12 -54.21
CA MET A 174 27.95 -5.30 -53.41
C MET A 174 28.14 -5.01 -51.93
N PHE A 175 27.41 -5.72 -51.08
CA PHE A 175 27.60 -5.68 -49.65
C PHE A 175 27.27 -7.03 -49.02
N SER A 176 27.76 -7.24 -47.82
CA SER A 176 27.45 -8.44 -47.04
C SER A 176 27.47 -8.18 -45.54
N VAL A 177 26.64 -8.92 -44.80
CA VAL A 177 26.58 -8.90 -43.34
C VAL A 177 26.76 -10.31 -42.81
N ASN A 178 27.68 -10.51 -41.89
CA ASN A 178 27.95 -11.81 -41.27
C ASN A 178 27.10 -11.98 -40.01
N GLN A 179 26.28 -13.04 -39.94
CA GLN A 179 25.39 -13.26 -38.79
C GLN A 179 26.16 -13.52 -37.48
N ALA A 180 27.22 -14.32 -37.55
CA ALA A 180 27.91 -14.81 -36.37
C ALA A 180 28.73 -13.71 -35.69
N THR A 181 29.48 -12.95 -36.49
CA THR A 181 30.37 -11.89 -35.99
C THR A 181 29.74 -10.50 -36.05
N LYS A 182 28.58 -10.34 -36.70
CA LYS A 182 27.89 -9.07 -36.92
C LYS A 182 28.73 -8.08 -37.73
N ALA A 183 29.84 -8.55 -38.29
CA ALA A 183 30.71 -7.75 -39.12
C ALA A 183 30.01 -7.42 -40.44
N THR A 184 30.24 -6.21 -40.93
CA THR A 184 29.69 -5.70 -42.18
C THR A 184 30.80 -5.50 -43.20
N TRP A 185 30.47 -5.62 -44.47
CA TRP A 185 31.36 -5.32 -45.58
C TRP A 185 30.57 -4.64 -46.70
N ILE A 186 31.07 -3.51 -47.16
CA ILE A 186 30.56 -2.79 -48.31
C ILE A 186 31.69 -2.77 -49.34
N GLY A 187 31.43 -3.38 -50.50
CA GLY A 187 32.38 -3.47 -51.59
C GLY A 187 32.57 -2.13 -52.31
N PRO A 188 33.53 -2.05 -53.23
CA PRO A 188 33.76 -0.85 -54.03
C PRO A 188 32.56 -0.55 -54.94
N VAL A 189 32.30 0.74 -55.18
CA VAL A 189 31.34 1.19 -56.19
C VAL A 189 31.91 0.91 -57.58
N ARG A 190 31.23 0.09 -58.40
CA ARG A 190 31.63 -0.23 -59.77
C ARG A 190 30.81 0.58 -60.77
N THR A 191 31.49 1.34 -61.62
CA THR A 191 30.87 2.05 -62.74
C THR A 191 30.79 1.14 -63.97
N PHE A 192 29.78 1.36 -64.82
CA PHE A 192 29.68 0.68 -66.11
C PHE A 192 29.26 1.60 -67.25
N THR A 193 29.58 1.20 -68.47
CA THR A 193 29.20 1.90 -69.70
C THR A 193 28.06 1.15 -70.38
N GLY A 194 26.92 1.82 -70.59
CA GLY A 194 25.72 1.22 -71.19
C GLY A 194 24.44 1.84 -70.62
N VAL A 195 23.28 1.36 -71.08
CA VAL A 195 21.98 1.70 -70.50
C VAL A 195 21.39 0.40 -69.93
N PRO A 196 21.15 0.30 -68.61
CA PRO A 196 20.50 -0.86 -68.00
C PRO A 196 19.12 -1.12 -68.61
N ASN A 197 18.69 -2.38 -68.59
CA ASN A 197 17.39 -2.77 -69.14
C ASN A 197 16.21 -2.30 -68.27
N ALA A 198 15.72 -1.09 -68.51
CA ALA A 198 14.54 -0.52 -67.86
C ALA A 198 13.21 -1.24 -68.19
N ALA A 199 13.20 -2.14 -69.17
CA ALA A 199 12.02 -2.90 -69.61
C ALA A 199 12.11 -4.39 -69.23
N CYS A 200 12.74 -4.69 -68.09
CA CYS A 200 12.83 -6.04 -67.55
C CYS A 200 11.43 -6.59 -67.23
N THR A 201 11.10 -7.75 -67.78
CA THR A 201 9.84 -8.49 -67.54
C THR A 201 10.12 -9.92 -67.07
N ALA A 202 11.34 -10.22 -66.67
CA ALA A 202 11.69 -11.52 -66.13
C ALA A 202 11.09 -11.73 -64.73
N ASP A 203 10.80 -12.97 -64.38
CA ASP A 203 10.60 -13.35 -62.98
C ASP A 203 11.92 -13.15 -62.22
N LEU A 204 11.82 -12.98 -60.91
CA LEU A 204 12.99 -13.08 -60.03
C LEU A 204 13.14 -14.54 -59.60
N ASP A 205 14.22 -15.17 -60.07
CA ASP A 205 14.62 -16.52 -59.69
C ASP A 205 15.62 -16.46 -58.52
N VAL A 206 15.35 -17.20 -57.45
CA VAL A 206 16.20 -17.32 -56.25
C VAL A 206 16.75 -18.75 -56.18
N TYR A 207 18.06 -18.87 -55.98
CA TYR A 207 18.79 -20.15 -55.94
C TYR A 207 18.77 -20.99 -57.23
N MET A 208 18.27 -20.43 -58.33
CA MET A 208 18.19 -21.13 -59.61
C MET A 208 18.41 -20.20 -60.80
N LEU A 209 18.84 -20.79 -61.91
CA LEU A 209 18.90 -20.19 -63.23
C LEU A 209 18.45 -21.24 -64.27
N PRO A 210 17.13 -21.38 -64.49
CA PRO A 210 16.61 -22.43 -65.37
C PRO A 210 17.11 -22.30 -66.82
N THR A 211 17.24 -21.07 -67.33
CA THR A 211 17.72 -20.79 -68.70
C THR A 211 19.18 -21.21 -68.93
N GLY A 212 19.98 -21.23 -67.86
CA GLY A 212 21.37 -21.70 -67.87
C GLY A 212 21.54 -23.16 -67.43
N SER A 213 20.45 -23.83 -67.00
CA SER A 213 20.49 -25.14 -66.33
C SER A 213 21.44 -25.19 -65.12
N VAL A 214 21.39 -24.16 -64.25
CA VAL A 214 22.23 -24.07 -63.05
C VAL A 214 21.36 -23.86 -61.80
N TRP A 215 21.66 -24.57 -60.71
CA TRP A 215 20.97 -24.48 -59.42
C TRP A 215 21.94 -24.44 -58.25
N THR A 216 21.64 -23.69 -57.20
CA THR A 216 22.54 -23.52 -56.07
C THR A 216 22.22 -24.50 -54.95
N THR A 217 23.25 -25.17 -54.43
CA THR A 217 23.18 -25.96 -53.21
C THR A 217 23.37 -25.07 -51.98
N GLY A 218 22.42 -25.15 -51.05
CA GLY A 218 22.56 -24.48 -49.76
C GLY A 218 21.23 -24.26 -49.09
N VAL A 219 21.22 -23.28 -48.20
CA VAL A 219 20.07 -22.90 -47.40
C VAL A 219 19.92 -21.39 -47.49
N PHE A 220 18.69 -20.92 -47.67
CA PHE A 220 18.36 -19.51 -47.58
C PHE A 220 17.14 -19.34 -46.68
N ASP A 221 16.97 -18.14 -46.14
CA ASP A 221 15.89 -17.83 -45.20
C ASP A 221 15.07 -16.66 -45.74
N GLU A 222 15.57 -15.44 -45.59
CA GLU A 222 14.90 -14.25 -46.09
C GLU A 222 15.47 -13.77 -47.43
N ALA A 223 14.62 -13.22 -48.29
CA ALA A 223 15.00 -12.60 -49.55
C ALA A 223 14.30 -11.24 -49.74
N LEU A 224 15.01 -10.31 -50.36
CA LEU A 224 14.60 -8.92 -50.53
C LEU A 224 14.87 -8.44 -51.95
N VAL A 225 13.89 -7.76 -52.53
CA VAL A 225 14.08 -6.83 -53.65
C VAL A 225 13.43 -5.50 -53.28
N ALA A 226 14.10 -4.39 -53.52
CA ALA A 226 13.64 -3.07 -53.09
C ALA A 226 13.98 -1.99 -54.12
N HIS A 227 13.26 -0.87 -54.03
CA HIS A 227 13.44 0.30 -54.90
C HIS A 227 13.86 1.53 -54.08
N PRO A 228 15.13 1.62 -53.68
CA PRO A 228 15.58 2.69 -52.81
C PRO A 228 15.35 4.10 -53.39
N THR A 229 14.85 4.99 -52.55
CA THR A 229 14.63 6.41 -52.89
C THR A 229 15.90 7.25 -52.65
N GLY A 230 15.81 8.57 -52.85
CA GLY A 230 16.92 9.50 -52.65
C GLY A 230 17.42 9.60 -51.20
N VAL A 231 16.58 9.28 -50.21
CA VAL A 231 16.95 9.34 -48.78
C VAL A 231 17.60 8.04 -48.26
N PHE A 232 17.61 6.97 -49.06
CA PHE A 232 18.20 5.70 -48.65
C PHE A 232 19.73 5.76 -48.60
N SER A 233 20.29 5.27 -47.49
CA SER A 233 21.73 5.12 -47.27
C SER A 233 22.10 3.65 -47.16
N LEU A 234 22.99 3.17 -48.05
CA LEU A 234 23.46 1.78 -48.02
C LEU A 234 24.24 1.49 -46.73
N THR A 235 25.07 2.44 -46.30
CA THR A 235 25.89 2.28 -45.08
C THR A 235 25.01 2.11 -43.86
N ASP A 236 24.01 2.98 -43.70
CA ASP A 236 23.11 2.93 -42.54
C ASP A 236 22.21 1.70 -42.59
N PHE A 237 21.76 1.27 -43.79
CA PHE A 237 20.99 0.04 -43.95
C PHE A 237 21.81 -1.20 -43.55
N VAL A 238 23.06 -1.29 -43.98
CA VAL A 238 23.97 -2.39 -43.65
C VAL A 238 24.31 -2.40 -42.16
N ASP A 239 24.49 -1.22 -41.57
CA ASP A 239 24.73 -1.07 -40.14
C ASP A 239 23.52 -1.46 -39.30
N SER A 240 22.32 -0.98 -39.66
CA SER A 240 21.07 -1.44 -39.04
C SER A 240 20.95 -2.95 -39.15
N MET A 241 21.11 -3.55 -40.33
CA MET A 241 21.06 -5.02 -40.48
C MET A 241 22.03 -5.76 -39.55
N SER A 242 23.21 -5.21 -39.24
CA SER A 242 24.14 -5.78 -38.27
C SER A 242 23.62 -5.66 -36.83
N LEU A 243 23.08 -4.50 -36.47
CA LEU A 243 22.60 -4.21 -35.13
C LEU A 243 21.41 -5.07 -34.68
N GLY A 244 20.50 -5.44 -35.57
CA GLY A 244 19.34 -6.28 -35.22
C GLY A 244 19.67 -7.75 -35.06
N LEU A 245 20.88 -8.18 -35.44
CA LEU A 245 21.36 -9.54 -35.17
C LEU A 245 21.55 -9.85 -33.68
N TRP A 246 21.45 -8.83 -32.82
CA TRP A 246 21.41 -8.98 -31.38
C TRP A 246 20.01 -9.30 -30.84
N ALA A 247 18.96 -9.06 -31.64
CA ALA A 247 17.60 -9.39 -31.26
C ALA A 247 17.37 -10.89 -31.31
N ASP A 248 16.59 -11.42 -30.37
CA ASP A 248 16.34 -12.87 -30.28
C ASP A 248 14.90 -13.31 -30.56
N GLY A 249 13.99 -12.38 -30.88
CA GLY A 249 12.57 -12.66 -31.03
C GLY A 249 12.23 -13.68 -32.12
N GLN A 250 13.04 -13.80 -33.18
CA GLN A 250 12.89 -14.81 -34.23
C GLN A 250 13.93 -15.92 -34.20
N LEU A 251 14.84 -15.96 -33.21
CA LEU A 251 15.80 -17.08 -33.14
C LEU A 251 15.06 -18.41 -33.07
N ASN A 252 15.64 -19.47 -33.65
CA ASN A 252 14.98 -20.77 -33.68
C ASN A 252 14.61 -21.33 -32.29
N ALA A 253 15.36 -20.96 -31.24
CA ALA A 253 15.02 -21.30 -29.84
C ALA A 253 13.71 -20.64 -29.35
N ASN A 254 13.33 -19.51 -29.96
CA ASN A 254 12.20 -18.67 -29.61
C ASN A 254 11.00 -18.80 -30.55
N ARG A 255 11.11 -19.59 -31.63
CA ARG A 255 10.08 -19.74 -32.68
C ARG A 255 8.68 -20.11 -32.16
N THR A 256 8.59 -20.89 -31.07
CA THR A 256 7.31 -21.29 -30.45
C THR A 256 6.94 -20.39 -29.28
N ASN A 257 7.92 -19.65 -28.74
CA ASN A 257 7.75 -18.83 -27.54
C ASN A 257 7.09 -17.49 -27.87
N PHE A 258 7.20 -17.02 -29.11
CA PHE A 258 6.68 -15.71 -29.50
C PHE A 258 5.90 -15.75 -30.81
N THR A 259 4.86 -14.91 -30.86
CA THR A 259 4.19 -14.51 -32.09
C THR A 259 4.69 -13.11 -32.46
N VAL A 260 5.37 -13.00 -33.60
CA VAL A 260 5.98 -11.76 -34.11
C VAL A 260 5.10 -11.19 -35.22
N SER A 261 4.75 -9.90 -35.17
CA SER A 261 3.86 -9.22 -36.13
C SER A 261 4.38 -7.82 -36.46
N GLU A 262 3.92 -7.16 -37.52
CA GLU A 262 4.41 -5.78 -37.79
C GLU A 262 4.20 -4.80 -36.62
N SER A 263 3.18 -5.01 -35.79
CA SER A 263 2.84 -4.16 -34.65
C SER A 263 3.55 -4.50 -33.33
N GLY A 264 4.29 -5.61 -33.27
CA GLY A 264 4.95 -6.03 -32.04
C GLY A 264 5.11 -7.54 -31.87
N ILE A 265 5.66 -7.91 -30.72
CA ILE A 265 5.93 -9.29 -30.28
C ILE A 265 5.12 -9.65 -29.05
N VAL A 266 4.48 -10.81 -29.10
CA VAL A 266 3.59 -11.32 -28.05
C VAL A 266 4.11 -12.69 -27.58
N PRO A 267 4.30 -12.92 -26.27
CA PRO A 267 4.70 -14.21 -25.76
C PRO A 267 3.54 -15.22 -25.78
N ASN A 268 3.86 -16.46 -26.12
CA ASN A 268 2.93 -17.57 -26.21
C ASN A 268 2.95 -18.40 -24.91
N GLY A 269 1.81 -18.48 -24.23
CA GLY A 269 1.52 -19.44 -23.15
C GLY A 269 2.11 -19.15 -21.76
N ALA A 270 3.08 -18.24 -21.62
CA ALA A 270 3.67 -17.82 -20.35
C ALA A 270 4.36 -16.46 -20.48
N ASN A 271 4.75 -15.85 -19.37
CA ASN A 271 5.66 -14.69 -19.36
C ASN A 271 7.01 -15.10 -19.97
N ARG A 272 7.62 -14.21 -20.74
CA ARG A 272 8.90 -14.47 -21.43
C ARG A 272 9.77 -13.22 -21.44
N GLU A 273 11.05 -13.42 -21.70
CA GLU A 273 12.02 -12.34 -21.91
C GLU A 273 12.52 -12.37 -23.34
N ILE A 274 12.74 -11.19 -23.91
CA ILE A 274 13.40 -11.02 -25.21
C ILE A 274 14.64 -10.15 -25.05
N SER A 275 15.63 -10.41 -25.88
CA SER A 275 16.74 -9.48 -26.12
C SER A 275 16.39 -8.62 -27.33
N THR A 276 16.51 -7.30 -27.20
CA THR A 276 16.41 -6.39 -28.33
C THR A 276 17.69 -6.41 -29.17
N GLY A 277 17.57 -5.92 -30.41
CA GLY A 277 18.68 -5.46 -31.22
C GLY A 277 19.46 -4.35 -30.49
N ALA A 278 20.65 -4.07 -30.99
CA ALA A 278 21.46 -2.97 -30.50
C ALA A 278 21.08 -1.65 -31.20
N GLU A 279 21.32 -0.52 -30.56
CA GLU A 279 21.18 0.81 -31.16
C GLU A 279 22.39 1.66 -30.79
N ARG A 280 22.86 2.52 -31.69
CA ARG A 280 23.92 3.51 -31.40
C ARG A 280 23.30 4.73 -30.76
N LEU A 281 23.67 4.99 -29.52
CA LEU A 281 23.15 6.11 -28.74
C LEU A 281 24.29 6.87 -28.07
N SER A 282 24.07 8.16 -27.87
CA SER A 282 24.95 9.01 -27.08
C SER A 282 24.13 10.03 -26.29
N TRP A 283 24.49 10.28 -25.04
CA TRP A 283 23.89 11.31 -24.20
C TRP A 283 24.91 11.86 -23.21
N THR A 284 24.68 13.10 -22.78
CA THR A 284 25.47 13.79 -21.77
C THR A 284 24.86 13.66 -20.38
N ALA A 285 23.54 13.72 -20.28
CA ALA A 285 22.78 13.47 -19.07
C ALA A 285 22.11 12.10 -19.12
N ARG A 286 21.93 11.44 -17.97
CA ARG A 286 21.27 10.12 -17.93
C ARG A 286 19.84 10.23 -18.48
N PRO A 287 19.47 9.41 -19.47
CA PRO A 287 18.14 9.49 -20.08
C PRO A 287 17.09 8.80 -19.21
N VAL A 288 15.85 9.21 -19.42
CA VAL A 288 14.65 8.62 -18.81
C VAL A 288 14.00 7.66 -19.80
N LEU A 289 13.51 6.54 -19.29
CA LEU A 289 12.79 5.54 -20.08
C LEU A 289 11.30 5.82 -20.05
N VAL A 290 10.70 6.12 -21.21
CA VAL A 290 9.26 6.42 -21.32
C VAL A 290 8.57 5.25 -22.00
N GLY A 291 7.59 4.65 -21.30
CA GLY A 291 6.85 3.48 -21.80
C GLY A 291 7.57 2.13 -21.65
N ALA A 292 8.72 2.09 -20.95
CA ALA A 292 9.44 0.85 -20.71
C ALA A 292 8.68 -0.09 -19.74
N PRO A 293 8.57 -1.40 -20.04
CA PRO A 293 8.02 -2.37 -19.11
C PRO A 293 8.80 -2.43 -17.79
N ALA A 294 8.12 -2.76 -16.69
CA ALA A 294 8.78 -2.97 -15.40
C ALA A 294 9.77 -4.14 -15.48
N GLY A 295 10.99 -3.95 -14.97
CA GLY A 295 12.03 -4.97 -14.95
C GLY A 295 12.88 -5.07 -16.23
N VAL A 296 12.83 -4.07 -17.13
CA VAL A 296 13.78 -3.99 -18.25
C VAL A 296 15.22 -3.89 -17.74
N VAL A 297 16.13 -4.62 -18.38
CA VAL A 297 17.55 -4.66 -18.01
C VAL A 297 18.39 -4.08 -19.16
N PRO A 298 19.11 -2.96 -18.95
CA PRO A 298 19.99 -2.41 -19.97
C PRO A 298 21.27 -3.21 -20.11
N TYR A 299 21.76 -3.28 -21.34
CA TYR A 299 23.10 -3.71 -21.69
C TYR A 299 23.76 -2.67 -22.58
N TRP A 300 24.92 -2.17 -22.19
CA TRP A 300 25.66 -1.20 -22.98
C TRP A 300 27.09 -1.67 -23.31
N SER A 301 27.62 -1.16 -24.42
CA SER A 301 28.94 -1.51 -24.94
C SER A 301 29.64 -0.27 -25.50
N SER A 302 30.89 -0.04 -25.08
CA SER A 302 31.78 1.00 -25.59
C SER A 302 32.74 0.49 -26.68
N ASP A 303 32.69 -0.80 -27.02
CA ASP A 303 33.62 -1.47 -27.93
C ASP A 303 32.92 -2.14 -29.13
N ASN A 304 31.80 -1.55 -29.57
CA ASN A 304 30.96 -2.03 -30.68
C ASN A 304 30.46 -3.48 -30.50
N GLY A 305 30.10 -3.83 -29.26
CA GLY A 305 29.45 -5.10 -28.92
C GLY A 305 30.42 -6.25 -28.70
N ALA A 306 31.72 -6.00 -28.58
CA ALA A 306 32.70 -7.04 -28.22
C ALA A 306 32.56 -7.44 -26.74
N SER A 307 32.23 -6.48 -25.87
CA SER A 307 31.84 -6.71 -24.48
C SER A 307 30.59 -5.90 -24.11
N TRP A 308 29.80 -6.42 -23.17
CA TRP A 308 28.57 -5.80 -22.68
C TRP A 308 28.59 -5.67 -21.16
N GLN A 309 28.19 -4.50 -20.67
CA GLN A 309 28.00 -4.18 -19.26
C GLN A 309 26.50 -4.06 -18.96
N THR A 310 26.10 -4.29 -17.70
CA THR A 310 24.72 -4.16 -17.23
C THR A 310 24.69 -3.65 -15.79
N GLY A 311 23.61 -3.00 -15.38
CA GLY A 311 23.43 -2.41 -14.05
C GLY A 311 22.03 -1.83 -13.85
N ALA A 312 21.72 -1.43 -12.61
CA ALA A 312 20.42 -0.85 -12.25
C ALA A 312 20.17 0.53 -12.88
N GLU A 313 21.23 1.27 -13.17
CA GLU A 313 21.15 2.60 -13.76
C GLU A 313 21.97 2.68 -15.05
N LEU A 314 21.52 3.50 -15.99
CA LEU A 314 22.25 3.77 -17.23
C LEU A 314 23.53 4.60 -16.97
N PRO A 315 24.59 4.40 -17.78
CA PRO A 315 25.82 5.19 -17.67
C PRO A 315 25.56 6.68 -17.98
N GLU A 316 26.31 7.57 -17.33
CA GLU A 316 26.31 9.01 -17.59
C GLU A 316 27.75 9.55 -17.48
N PRO A 317 28.32 10.16 -18.56
CA PRO A 317 27.80 10.22 -19.93
C PRO A 317 27.95 8.88 -20.67
N PHE A 318 27.33 8.74 -21.84
CA PHE A 318 27.43 7.54 -22.66
C PHE A 318 27.61 7.85 -24.15
N ASN A 319 28.39 7.01 -24.83
CA ASN A 319 28.48 6.96 -26.28
C ASN A 319 28.88 5.53 -26.68
N GLY A 320 27.96 4.79 -27.29
CA GLY A 320 28.18 3.39 -27.63
C GLY A 320 26.93 2.68 -28.11
N LEU A 321 26.91 1.35 -27.98
CA LEU A 321 25.75 0.52 -28.26
C LEU A 321 24.94 0.27 -27.00
N LEU A 322 23.62 0.39 -27.10
CA LEU A 322 22.68 0.00 -26.06
C LEU A 322 21.77 -1.12 -26.59
N ARG A 323 21.33 -2.01 -25.73
CA ARG A 323 20.25 -2.98 -25.97
C ARG A 323 19.60 -3.36 -24.64
N TRP A 324 18.52 -4.13 -24.70
CA TRP A 324 17.71 -4.43 -23.54
C TRP A 324 17.34 -5.90 -23.48
N THR A 325 17.28 -6.44 -22.26
CA THR A 325 16.40 -7.58 -21.97
C THR A 325 15.06 -7.04 -21.50
N VAL A 326 13.97 -7.46 -22.14
CA VAL A 326 12.63 -6.95 -21.87
C VAL A 326 11.74 -8.10 -21.40
N PRO A 327 11.23 -8.05 -20.15
CA PRO A 327 10.20 -8.98 -19.71
C PRO A 327 8.85 -8.60 -20.32
N ILE A 328 8.14 -9.59 -20.86
CA ILE A 328 6.81 -9.43 -21.45
C ILE A 328 5.86 -10.39 -20.76
N VAL A 329 4.81 -9.83 -20.16
CA VAL A 329 3.74 -10.59 -19.50
C VAL A 329 2.87 -11.29 -20.55
N GLN A 330 2.39 -12.49 -20.24
CA GLN A 330 1.49 -13.26 -21.11
C GLN A 330 0.29 -12.40 -21.56
N GLY A 331 0.07 -12.33 -22.86
CA GLY A 331 -1.04 -11.58 -23.46
C GLY A 331 -0.76 -10.09 -23.73
N GLN A 332 0.37 -9.55 -23.27
CA GLN A 332 0.81 -8.20 -23.65
C GLN A 332 1.66 -8.24 -24.92
N SER A 333 1.59 -7.15 -25.70
CA SER A 333 2.45 -6.94 -26.87
C SER A 333 3.53 -5.95 -26.52
N PHE A 334 4.77 -6.26 -26.87
CA PHE A 334 5.86 -5.29 -26.86
C PHE A 334 6.03 -4.69 -28.26
N SER A 335 6.03 -3.36 -28.33
CA SER A 335 6.21 -2.59 -29.57
C SER A 335 7.29 -1.52 -29.46
N GLY A 336 8.13 -1.57 -28.41
CA GLY A 336 9.17 -0.58 -28.14
C GLY A 336 8.86 0.37 -26.98
N PHE A 337 9.85 1.21 -26.67
CA PHE A 337 9.78 2.32 -25.72
C PHE A 337 10.85 3.37 -26.06
N ASP A 338 10.71 4.54 -25.44
CA ASP A 338 11.55 5.70 -25.70
C ASP A 338 12.64 5.86 -24.66
N VAL A 339 13.82 6.30 -25.13
CA VAL A 339 14.96 6.70 -24.31
C VAL A 339 15.15 8.19 -24.53
N VAL A 340 14.80 9.01 -23.53
CA VAL A 340 14.72 10.47 -23.67
C VAL A 340 15.80 11.12 -22.82
N GLU A 341 16.74 11.84 -23.43
CA GLU A 341 17.69 12.68 -22.70
C GLU A 341 16.97 13.94 -22.18
N PRO A 342 16.89 14.15 -20.85
CA PRO A 342 16.19 15.31 -20.30
C PRO A 342 17.00 16.59 -20.55
N VAL A 343 16.36 17.58 -21.17
CA VAL A 343 16.94 18.94 -21.34
C VAL A 343 16.53 19.90 -20.23
N GLU A 344 15.53 19.52 -19.44
CA GLU A 344 14.92 20.34 -18.39
C GLU A 344 15.49 19.98 -17.01
N PRO A 345 15.62 20.93 -16.07
CA PRO A 345 16.07 20.63 -14.72
C PRO A 345 15.07 19.70 -13.99
N PRO A 346 15.55 18.83 -13.07
CA PRO A 346 14.68 17.98 -12.25
C PRO A 346 13.86 18.81 -11.25
N PRO A 347 12.73 18.27 -10.74
CA PRO A 347 11.97 18.95 -9.71
C PRO A 347 12.79 19.08 -8.41
N THR A 348 12.55 20.14 -7.64
CA THR A 348 13.14 20.35 -6.32
C THR A 348 12.06 20.61 -5.29
N LEU A 349 12.28 20.14 -4.05
CA LEU A 349 11.39 20.34 -2.91
C LEU A 349 12.25 20.68 -1.70
N GLU A 350 12.01 21.86 -1.11
CA GLU A 350 12.73 22.32 0.08
C GLU A 350 12.32 21.50 1.33
N PRO A 351 13.20 21.38 2.34
CA PRO A 351 12.90 20.65 3.57
C PRO A 351 11.63 21.15 4.26
N ILE A 352 10.81 20.21 4.72
CA ILE A 352 9.58 20.48 5.48
C ILE A 352 9.92 20.37 6.97
N ALA A 353 9.51 21.36 7.76
CA ALA A 353 9.77 21.35 9.20
C ALA A 353 8.79 20.44 9.96
N ASP A 354 9.30 19.79 11.01
CA ASP A 354 8.51 18.99 11.94
C ASP A 354 7.31 19.77 12.52
N ARG A 355 6.25 19.04 12.85
CA ARG A 355 4.99 19.58 13.35
C ARG A 355 4.54 18.88 14.61
N SER A 356 4.11 19.66 15.60
CA SER A 356 3.39 19.19 16.78
C SER A 356 1.99 19.77 16.76
N LEU A 357 0.98 18.92 16.94
CA LEU A 357 -0.44 19.26 16.85
C LEU A 357 -1.20 18.64 18.03
N ASP A 358 -2.15 19.38 18.59
CA ASP A 358 -3.11 18.78 19.52
C ASP A 358 -4.08 17.87 18.75
N GLN A 359 -4.60 16.84 19.42
CA GLN A 359 -5.64 15.96 18.84
C GLN A 359 -6.78 16.76 18.19
N GLY A 360 -7.09 16.44 16.93
CA GLY A 360 -8.14 17.09 16.17
C GLY A 360 -7.77 18.45 15.55
N ASP A 361 -6.53 18.93 15.70
CA ASP A 361 -6.08 20.15 15.03
C ASP A 361 -5.77 19.93 13.54
N ILE A 362 -5.80 21.01 12.77
CA ILE A 362 -5.42 21.03 11.36
C ILE A 362 -4.46 22.19 11.12
N VAL A 363 -3.36 21.93 10.42
CA VAL A 363 -2.40 22.95 9.99
C VAL A 363 -2.21 22.92 8.47
N HIS A 364 -2.05 24.11 7.89
CA HIS A 364 -1.74 24.29 6.47
C HIS A 364 -0.34 24.88 6.31
N VAL A 365 0.50 24.24 5.50
CA VAL A 365 1.90 24.58 5.29
C VAL A 365 2.14 24.78 3.79
N PRO A 366 2.46 26.01 3.33
CA PRO A 366 2.90 26.23 1.97
C PRO A 366 4.22 25.51 1.70
N LEU A 367 4.28 24.73 0.62
CA LEU A 367 5.50 24.05 0.17
C LEU A 367 6.31 24.97 -0.74
N SER A 368 7.63 24.96 -0.56
CA SER A 368 8.57 25.63 -1.46
C SER A 368 9.18 24.60 -2.40
N PHE A 369 8.86 24.69 -3.68
CA PHE A 369 9.25 23.70 -4.68
C PHE A 369 9.46 24.34 -6.05
N PHE A 370 10.17 23.61 -6.92
CA PHE A 370 10.26 23.90 -8.35
C PHE A 370 9.87 22.65 -9.13
N ALA A 371 9.02 22.80 -10.13
CA ALA A 371 8.73 21.79 -11.14
C ALA A 371 8.62 22.52 -12.49
N TYR A 372 9.25 21.96 -13.53
CA TYR A 372 9.19 22.56 -14.87
C TYR A 372 7.83 22.34 -15.52
N SER A 373 7.25 21.15 -15.33
CA SER A 373 5.91 20.75 -15.75
C SER A 373 4.93 20.73 -14.58
N ALA A 374 3.66 20.38 -14.83
CA ALA A 374 2.64 20.35 -13.81
C ALA A 374 2.99 19.32 -12.71
N PRO A 375 3.04 19.74 -11.42
CA PRO A 375 3.50 18.87 -10.34
C PRO A 375 2.48 17.78 -10.03
N THR A 376 2.96 16.56 -9.84
CA THR A 376 2.18 15.45 -9.28
C THR A 376 2.67 15.18 -7.86
N TRP A 377 1.74 15.06 -6.91
CA TRP A 377 2.06 14.85 -5.50
C TRP A 377 1.62 13.47 -5.03
N THR A 378 2.49 12.81 -4.27
CA THR A 378 2.12 11.64 -3.46
C THR A 378 2.56 11.87 -2.02
N VAL A 379 1.75 11.36 -1.08
CA VAL A 379 2.01 11.51 0.35
C VAL A 379 1.83 10.18 1.03
N GLU A 380 2.76 9.85 1.90
CA GLU A 380 2.70 8.73 2.83
C GLU A 380 2.69 9.29 4.24
N ALA A 381 1.74 8.85 5.07
CA ALA A 381 1.50 9.41 6.41
C ALA A 381 1.04 8.31 7.38
N PRO A 382 1.32 8.46 8.69
CA PRO A 382 0.89 7.51 9.71
C PRO A 382 -0.63 7.60 9.96
N SER A 383 -1.22 6.55 10.55
CA SER A 383 -2.66 6.48 10.86
C SER A 383 -3.19 7.63 11.72
N MET A 384 -2.31 8.21 12.56
CA MET A 384 -2.65 9.31 13.45
C MET A 384 -2.83 10.67 12.76
N ALA A 385 -2.47 10.81 11.48
CA ALA A 385 -2.56 12.07 10.76
C ALA A 385 -3.07 11.90 9.32
N GLY A 386 -4.13 12.62 8.98
CA GLY A 386 -4.57 12.77 7.60
C GLY A 386 -3.73 13.84 6.91
N VAL A 387 -3.05 13.50 5.81
CA VAL A 387 -2.18 14.44 5.09
C VAL A 387 -2.55 14.50 3.61
N THR A 388 -2.67 15.73 3.10
CA THR A 388 -2.96 15.98 1.68
C THR A 388 -2.15 17.17 1.16
N VAL A 389 -1.87 17.20 -0.14
CA VAL A 389 -1.29 18.38 -0.81
C VAL A 389 -2.27 18.84 -1.89
N THR A 390 -2.64 20.11 -1.86
CA THR A 390 -3.48 20.74 -2.88
C THR A 390 -2.89 22.09 -3.23
N ASP A 391 -2.67 22.36 -4.51
CA ASP A 391 -2.11 23.62 -5.02
C ASP A 391 -0.80 24.05 -4.31
N GLY A 392 0.06 23.08 -3.99
CA GLY A 392 1.33 23.34 -3.29
C GLY A 392 1.19 23.65 -1.80
N VAL A 393 0.00 23.45 -1.21
CA VAL A 393 -0.24 23.59 0.22
C VAL A 393 -0.44 22.21 0.83
N LEU A 394 0.44 21.87 1.77
CA LEU A 394 0.35 20.67 2.60
C LEU A 394 -0.64 20.91 3.74
N SER A 395 -1.67 20.07 3.85
CA SER A 395 -2.63 20.08 4.97
C SER A 395 -2.40 18.85 5.82
N VAL A 396 -2.10 19.05 7.10
CA VAL A 396 -1.90 17.99 8.10
C VAL A 396 -3.01 18.10 9.14
N ALA A 397 -3.86 17.08 9.22
CA ALA A 397 -4.96 16.98 10.17
C ALA A 397 -4.65 15.88 11.20
N ALA A 398 -4.52 16.26 12.47
CA ALA A 398 -4.31 15.33 13.57
C ALA A 398 -5.60 14.56 13.88
N GLY A 399 -5.50 13.23 13.97
CA GLY A 399 -6.55 12.37 14.48
C GLY A 399 -6.60 12.37 16.00
N PHE A 400 -7.22 11.32 16.56
CA PHE A 400 -7.30 11.10 18.00
C PHE A 400 -6.17 10.20 18.53
N GLN A 401 -5.44 9.50 17.67
CA GLN A 401 -4.29 8.71 18.09
C GLN A 401 -3.10 9.65 18.39
N THR A 402 -2.43 9.42 19.51
CA THR A 402 -1.27 10.22 19.93
C THR A 402 0.04 9.49 19.60
N GLY A 403 1.14 10.24 19.53
CA GLY A 403 2.48 9.71 19.24
C GLY A 403 3.17 10.50 18.14
N SER A 404 4.30 9.98 17.65
CA SER A 404 5.03 10.58 16.53
C SER A 404 5.14 9.61 15.35
N GLY A 405 5.12 10.14 14.13
CA GLY A 405 5.31 9.35 12.92
C GLY A 405 5.85 10.17 11.76
N LEU A 406 6.48 9.47 10.81
CA LEU A 406 7.11 10.09 9.64
C LEU A 406 6.06 10.34 8.54
N VAL A 407 6.04 11.56 8.00
CA VAL A 407 5.29 11.89 6.79
C VAL A 407 6.27 12.13 5.66
N THR A 408 6.08 11.42 4.55
CA THR A 408 6.90 11.58 3.34
C THR A 408 6.07 12.20 2.24
N VAL A 409 6.50 13.38 1.76
CA VAL A 409 5.89 14.10 0.65
C VAL A 409 6.79 13.96 -0.57
N THR A 410 6.24 13.46 -1.67
CA THR A 410 6.96 13.27 -2.93
C THR A 410 6.36 14.15 -4.01
N LEU A 411 7.22 14.91 -4.68
CA LEU A 411 6.92 15.70 -5.87
C LEU A 411 7.48 15.00 -7.09
N SER A 412 6.64 14.75 -8.10
CA SER A 412 7.04 14.17 -9.39
C SER A 412 6.69 15.09 -10.55
N ASP A 413 7.52 15.07 -11.60
CA ASP A 413 7.24 15.71 -12.88
C ASP A 413 6.63 14.73 -13.92
N ASP A 414 6.34 15.23 -15.12
CA ASP A 414 5.80 14.46 -16.25
C ASP A 414 6.76 13.41 -16.84
N LEU A 415 8.06 13.49 -16.53
CA LEU A 415 9.05 12.47 -16.84
C LEU A 415 9.21 11.45 -15.70
N ASN A 416 8.34 11.48 -14.69
CA ASN A 416 8.42 10.66 -13.47
C ASN A 416 9.73 10.84 -12.69
N ARG A 417 10.44 11.96 -12.86
CA ARG A 417 11.53 12.32 -11.96
C ARG A 417 10.92 12.86 -10.69
N SER A 418 11.42 12.41 -9.55
CA SER A 418 10.83 12.76 -8.26
C SER A 418 11.84 13.18 -7.22
N VAL A 419 11.37 13.96 -6.25
CA VAL A 419 12.08 14.35 -5.04
C VAL A 419 11.15 14.18 -3.85
N SER A 420 11.67 13.61 -2.77
CA SER A 420 10.91 13.35 -1.55
C SER A 420 11.51 14.12 -0.37
N GLN A 421 10.65 14.65 0.48
CA GLN A 421 11.03 15.22 1.78
C GLN A 421 10.20 14.55 2.87
N SER A 422 10.87 14.17 3.95
CA SER A 422 10.22 13.56 5.11
C SER A 422 10.35 14.48 6.32
N PHE A 423 9.30 14.54 7.13
CA PHE A 423 9.26 15.31 8.38
C PHE A 423 8.43 14.57 9.42
N THR A 424 8.67 14.86 10.70
CA THR A 424 7.95 14.23 11.81
C THR A 424 6.68 14.99 12.14
N VAL A 425 5.57 14.28 12.25
CA VAL A 425 4.33 14.78 12.87
C VAL A 425 4.18 14.14 14.23
N THR A 426 4.05 14.97 15.26
CA THR A 426 3.74 14.56 16.63
C THR A 426 2.32 15.01 16.97
N VAL A 427 1.47 14.07 17.34
CA VAL A 427 0.12 14.34 17.86
C VAL A 427 0.15 14.20 19.37
N ILE A 428 -0.15 15.29 20.08
CA ILE A 428 -0.20 15.33 21.54
C ILE A 428 -1.64 15.27 22.05
N PRO A 429 -1.89 14.58 23.19
CA PRO A 429 -3.21 14.53 23.80
C PRO A 429 -3.66 15.95 24.17
N ARG A 430 -4.87 16.32 23.75
CA ARG A 430 -5.42 17.64 24.06
C ARG A 430 -5.69 17.73 25.56
N GLN A 431 -5.19 18.78 26.20
CA GLN A 431 -5.44 19.02 27.62
C GLN A 431 -6.91 19.36 27.86
N TRP A 432 -7.49 18.81 28.94
CA TRP A 432 -8.82 19.17 29.41
C TRP A 432 -8.70 20.33 30.39
N GLU A 433 -9.36 21.44 30.10
CA GLU A 433 -9.53 22.53 31.06
C GLU A 433 -10.82 22.28 31.85
N GLU A 434 -10.67 22.05 33.16
CA GLU A 434 -11.80 21.80 34.04
C GLU A 434 -12.68 23.06 34.19
N PRO A 435 -13.99 22.97 33.93
CA PRO A 435 -14.89 24.11 34.15
C PRO A 435 -15.05 24.41 35.64
N ASP A 436 -15.35 25.67 35.98
CA ASP A 436 -15.72 26.03 37.35
C ASP A 436 -17.01 25.32 37.78
N ALA A 437 -17.11 24.98 39.07
CA ALA A 437 -18.34 24.40 39.61
C ALA A 437 -19.53 25.36 39.46
N PRO A 438 -20.73 24.81 39.17
CA PRO A 438 -21.92 25.61 38.95
C PRO A 438 -22.34 26.37 40.21
N GLU A 439 -22.91 27.55 40.03
CA GLU A 439 -23.44 28.37 41.11
C GLU A 439 -24.87 27.95 41.46
N LEU A 440 -25.01 26.84 42.18
CA LEU A 440 -26.31 26.23 42.47
C LEU A 440 -27.07 26.89 43.62
N ALA A 441 -26.37 27.48 44.59
CA ALA A 441 -26.99 28.03 45.79
C ALA A 441 -28.04 29.11 45.47
N HIS A 442 -29.31 28.88 45.84
CA HIS A 442 -30.42 29.80 45.61
C HIS A 442 -30.59 30.24 44.15
N SER A 443 -30.10 29.44 43.20
CA SER A 443 -30.19 29.75 41.78
C SER A 443 -31.65 29.78 41.32
N PRO A 444 -32.07 30.79 40.54
CA PRO A 444 -33.43 30.84 40.02
C PRO A 444 -33.67 29.72 38.99
N ILE A 445 -34.86 29.12 39.03
CA ILE A 445 -35.30 28.15 38.04
C ILE A 445 -35.94 28.91 36.88
N VAL A 446 -35.37 28.80 35.69
CA VAL A 446 -35.91 29.44 34.48
C VAL A 446 -36.79 28.43 33.74
N LEU A 447 -38.03 28.81 33.47
CA LEU A 447 -38.97 28.04 32.65
C LEU A 447 -38.89 28.54 31.20
N TRP A 448 -38.66 27.64 30.27
CA TRP A 448 -38.49 28.00 28.85
C TRP A 448 -39.76 27.75 28.04
N GLY A 449 -40.04 28.67 27.11
CA GLY A 449 -40.93 28.40 25.97
C GLY A 449 -40.16 27.73 24.82
N GLU A 450 -40.66 27.82 23.59
CA GLU A 450 -40.02 27.15 22.43
C GLU A 450 -38.59 27.62 22.13
N SER A 451 -38.27 28.89 22.40
CA SER A 451 -36.94 29.47 22.08
C SER A 451 -36.44 30.54 23.04
N LEU A 452 -37.29 31.06 23.92
CA LEU A 452 -36.95 32.10 24.88
C LEU A 452 -37.44 31.73 26.29
N PRO A 453 -36.77 32.24 27.35
CA PRO A 453 -37.29 32.16 28.71
C PRO A 453 -38.69 32.77 28.82
N GLU A 454 -39.64 32.02 29.38
CA GLU A 454 -41.04 32.43 29.54
C GLU A 454 -41.33 32.94 30.96
N ALA A 455 -40.73 32.30 31.97
CA ALA A 455 -40.90 32.68 33.38
C ALA A 455 -39.67 32.31 34.22
N VAL A 456 -39.62 32.88 35.43
CA VAL A 456 -38.60 32.57 36.44
C VAL A 456 -39.30 32.21 37.75
N LEU A 457 -38.98 31.04 38.28
CA LEU A 457 -39.45 30.48 39.54
C LEU A 457 -38.33 30.61 40.58
N ILE A 458 -38.62 31.30 41.69
CA ILE A 458 -37.67 31.57 42.79
C ILE A 458 -38.14 31.00 44.13
N ASP A 459 -39.36 30.48 44.16
CA ASP A 459 -40.08 29.99 45.33
C ASP A 459 -40.59 28.54 45.15
N PRO A 460 -39.76 27.58 44.69
CA PRO A 460 -40.11 26.17 44.77
C PRO A 460 -40.15 25.72 46.24
N LEU A 461 -40.89 24.64 46.52
CA LEU A 461 -40.93 24.05 47.88
C LEU A 461 -39.67 23.25 48.16
N ASP A 462 -39.20 22.50 47.17
CA ASP A 462 -37.92 21.81 47.12
C ASP A 462 -37.36 21.92 45.70
N ALA A 463 -36.03 21.84 45.56
CA ALA A 463 -35.37 21.76 44.27
C ALA A 463 -33.99 21.11 44.43
N VAL A 464 -33.79 19.95 43.83
CA VAL A 464 -32.58 19.14 43.95
C VAL A 464 -31.96 18.92 42.57
N VAL A 465 -30.68 19.29 42.44
CA VAL A 465 -29.85 18.92 41.29
C VAL A 465 -29.03 17.70 41.66
N THR A 466 -29.20 16.62 40.90
CA THR A 466 -28.42 15.40 41.06
C THR A 466 -27.43 15.28 39.92
N ASN A 467 -26.13 15.20 40.25
CA ASN A 467 -25.05 14.95 39.31
C ASN A 467 -24.18 13.80 39.81
N GLU A 468 -23.89 12.84 38.94
CA GLU A 468 -23.02 11.69 39.22
C GLU A 468 -22.00 11.49 38.11
N VAL A 469 -20.75 11.24 38.48
CA VAL A 469 -19.66 10.99 37.52
C VAL A 469 -20.01 9.74 36.70
N ASN A 470 -20.05 9.85 35.36
CA ASN A 470 -20.48 8.77 34.46
C ASN A 470 -21.89 8.22 34.72
N GLY A 471 -22.70 8.91 35.52
CA GLY A 471 -23.96 8.40 36.04
C GLY A 471 -25.16 9.27 35.71
N GLU A 472 -25.99 9.50 36.72
CA GLU A 472 -27.23 10.27 36.62
C GLU A 472 -26.99 11.79 36.55
N GLN A 473 -27.73 12.47 35.66
CA GLN A 473 -27.81 13.93 35.64
C GLN A 473 -29.27 14.39 35.52
N LYS A 474 -29.84 14.87 36.62
CA LYS A 474 -31.27 15.25 36.68
C LYS A 474 -31.51 16.46 37.57
N PHE A 475 -32.71 17.00 37.41
CA PHE A 475 -33.22 18.10 38.21
C PHE A 475 -34.67 17.81 38.61
N GLU A 476 -34.91 17.79 39.92
CA GLU A 476 -36.23 17.53 40.50
C GLU A 476 -36.66 18.72 41.36
N PHE A 477 -37.91 19.14 41.27
CA PHE A 477 -38.44 20.21 42.11
C PHE A 477 -39.95 20.09 42.28
N SER A 478 -40.47 20.61 43.39
CA SER A 478 -41.89 20.61 43.70
C SER A 478 -42.44 22.01 43.96
N LEU A 479 -43.73 22.19 43.66
CA LEU A 479 -44.46 23.43 43.92
C LEU A 479 -45.95 23.16 44.17
N PRO A 480 -46.69 24.07 44.82
CA PRO A 480 -48.14 23.95 44.94
C PRO A 480 -48.84 23.91 43.58
N VAL A 481 -49.87 23.08 43.42
CA VAL A 481 -50.62 22.98 42.15
C VAL A 481 -51.32 24.30 41.77
N ASP A 482 -51.63 25.15 42.75
CA ASP A 482 -52.23 26.48 42.56
C ASP A 482 -51.21 27.60 42.37
N HIS A 483 -49.91 27.28 42.30
CA HIS A 483 -48.87 28.25 42.01
C HIS A 483 -49.04 28.86 40.60
N LYS A 484 -48.78 30.17 40.47
CA LYS A 484 -49.01 30.95 39.23
C LYS A 484 -48.30 30.40 37.98
N TYR A 485 -47.21 29.67 38.15
CA TYR A 485 -46.43 29.09 37.04
C TYR A 485 -46.62 27.58 36.87
N ALA A 486 -47.44 26.92 37.69
CA ALA A 486 -47.68 25.48 37.59
C ALA A 486 -48.25 25.06 36.23
N GLY A 487 -49.04 25.93 35.58
CA GLY A 487 -49.59 25.69 34.24
C GLY A 487 -48.62 25.89 33.09
N VAL A 488 -47.43 26.45 33.32
CA VAL A 488 -46.38 26.65 32.30
C VAL A 488 -45.46 25.42 32.20
N ILE A 489 -45.41 24.60 33.25
CA ILE A 489 -44.58 23.40 33.32
C ILE A 489 -45.31 22.27 32.60
N GLU A 490 -44.77 21.88 31.47
CA GLU A 490 -45.30 20.81 30.61
C GLU A 490 -44.17 19.84 30.25
N ASN A 491 -44.53 18.57 30.04
CA ASN A 491 -43.58 17.57 29.56
C ASN A 491 -42.97 18.02 28.21
N GLU A 492 -41.72 17.64 27.98
CA GLU A 492 -40.86 18.02 26.85
C GLU A 492 -40.41 19.48 26.79
N ARG A 493 -40.91 20.37 27.66
CA ARG A 493 -40.35 21.72 27.80
C ARG A 493 -39.03 21.70 28.58
N TYR A 494 -38.22 22.73 28.36
CA TYR A 494 -36.98 22.92 29.10
C TYR A 494 -37.19 23.76 30.36
N VAL A 495 -36.46 23.36 31.40
CA VAL A 495 -36.18 24.17 32.58
C VAL A 495 -34.67 24.34 32.69
N SER A 496 -34.20 25.41 33.31
CA SER A 496 -32.77 25.53 33.60
C SER A 496 -32.50 26.10 34.96
N VAL A 497 -31.42 25.63 35.59
CA VAL A 497 -30.92 26.08 36.88
C VAL A 497 -29.39 26.24 36.78
N ALA A 498 -28.84 27.33 37.33
CA ALA A 498 -27.42 27.67 37.23
C ALA A 498 -26.83 27.64 35.80
N GLY A 499 -27.64 27.91 34.77
CA GLY A 499 -27.24 27.92 33.35
C GLY A 499 -27.30 26.56 32.64
N GLU A 500 -27.64 25.49 33.37
CA GLU A 500 -27.74 24.13 32.83
C GLU A 500 -29.20 23.80 32.44
N LYS A 501 -29.41 23.17 31.27
CA LYS A 501 -30.76 22.88 30.74
C LYS A 501 -31.17 21.44 30.98
N TYR A 502 -32.38 21.28 31.49
CA TYR A 502 -33.02 19.98 31.74
C TYR A 502 -34.37 19.93 31.02
N ARG A 503 -34.68 18.78 30.42
CA ARG A 503 -35.97 18.54 29.77
C ARG A 503 -36.93 17.86 30.75
N VAL A 504 -38.11 18.44 30.92
CA VAL A 504 -39.16 17.88 31.80
C VAL A 504 -39.69 16.59 31.18
N ARG A 505 -39.53 15.46 31.89
CA ARG A 505 -40.01 14.14 31.42
C ARG A 505 -41.25 13.66 32.12
N ARG A 506 -41.38 13.99 33.41
CA ARG A 506 -42.50 13.54 34.24
C ARG A 506 -42.98 14.68 35.12
N THR A 507 -44.29 14.83 35.16
CA THR A 507 -45.00 15.70 36.10
C THR A 507 -46.00 14.86 36.85
N GLU A 508 -46.01 14.94 38.17
CA GLU A 508 -46.93 14.20 39.03
C GLU A 508 -47.70 15.16 39.92
N LYS A 509 -49.00 14.90 40.11
CA LYS A 509 -49.83 15.67 41.04
C LYS A 509 -50.22 14.80 42.21
N SER A 510 -49.67 15.10 43.38
CA SER A 510 -49.87 14.34 44.59
C SER A 510 -50.65 15.15 45.64
N ARG A 511 -51.20 14.46 46.64
CA ARG A 511 -51.81 15.10 47.81
C ARG A 511 -51.10 14.61 49.06
N ASN A 512 -50.35 15.48 49.72
CA ASN A 512 -49.65 15.18 50.96
C ASN A 512 -50.12 16.12 52.09
N GLY A 513 -50.56 15.57 53.22
CA GLY A 513 -51.01 16.37 54.38
C GLY A 513 -52.16 17.36 54.12
N GLY A 514 -52.91 17.24 53.01
CA GLY A 514 -53.97 18.18 52.62
C GLY A 514 -53.56 19.20 51.55
N GLN A 515 -52.26 19.36 51.30
CA GLN A 515 -51.70 20.19 50.23
C GLN A 515 -51.67 19.43 48.90
N LEU A 516 -51.98 20.12 47.80
CA LEU A 516 -51.83 19.59 46.44
C LEU A 516 -50.46 20.02 45.92
N LEU A 517 -49.63 19.06 45.56
CA LEU A 517 -48.27 19.25 45.07
C LEU A 517 -48.17 18.89 43.59
N LEU A 518 -47.33 19.61 42.86
CA LEU A 518 -46.86 19.28 41.52
C LEU A 518 -45.38 18.95 41.66
N ASP A 519 -45.05 17.68 41.47
CA ASP A 519 -43.70 17.15 41.47
C ASP A 519 -43.20 17.07 40.03
N VAL A 520 -42.02 17.63 39.76
CA VAL A 520 -41.45 17.76 38.42
C VAL A 520 -40.12 17.05 38.37
N TYR A 521 -39.98 16.12 37.43
CA TYR A 521 -38.75 15.41 37.12
C TYR A 521 -38.26 15.80 35.73
N ALA A 522 -37.05 16.32 35.66
CA ALA A 522 -36.37 16.72 34.44
C ALA A 522 -34.98 16.07 34.34
N GLU A 523 -34.60 15.66 33.14
CA GLU A 523 -33.29 15.04 32.87
C GLU A 523 -32.42 15.94 31.98
N ALA A 524 -31.10 15.79 32.03
CA ALA A 524 -30.19 16.55 31.18
C ALA A 524 -30.42 16.30 29.67
N GLU A 525 -30.10 17.28 28.83
CA GLU A 525 -30.36 17.19 27.38
C GLU A 525 -29.64 16.00 26.71
N PHE A 526 -28.48 15.59 27.19
CA PHE A 526 -27.74 14.46 26.61
C PHE A 526 -28.53 13.13 26.63
N TYR A 527 -29.53 12.96 27.50
CA TYR A 527 -30.35 11.75 27.52
C TYR A 527 -31.15 11.55 26.22
N ASP A 528 -31.39 12.61 25.45
CA ASP A 528 -32.00 12.51 24.11
C ASP A 528 -31.17 11.62 23.16
N LEU A 529 -29.85 11.50 23.38
CA LEU A 529 -28.98 10.59 22.64
C LEU A 529 -29.39 9.12 22.76
N ALA A 530 -30.16 8.75 23.80
CA ALA A 530 -30.73 7.41 23.93
C ALA A 530 -31.83 7.12 22.89
N THR A 531 -32.47 8.17 22.38
CA THR A 531 -33.58 8.09 21.41
C THR A 531 -33.19 8.59 20.01
N ALA A 532 -31.94 9.01 19.83
CA ALA A 532 -31.40 9.44 18.55
C ALA A 532 -31.27 8.29 17.54
N THR A 533 -30.96 8.63 16.28
CA THR A 533 -30.73 7.65 15.21
C THR A 533 -29.72 6.60 15.67
N LYS A 534 -30.10 5.33 15.52
CA LYS A 534 -29.25 4.21 15.91
C LYS A 534 -27.98 4.13 15.07
N VAL A 535 -26.92 3.64 15.69
CA VAL A 535 -25.64 3.32 15.08
C VAL A 535 -25.64 1.84 14.72
N SER A 536 -25.31 1.51 13.48
CA SER A 536 -25.26 0.13 13.00
C SER A 536 -24.13 -0.66 13.67
N ALA A 537 -24.29 -1.98 13.73
CA ALA A 537 -23.28 -2.90 14.23
C ALA A 537 -21.93 -2.73 13.50
N LYS A 538 -20.83 -2.79 14.26
CA LYS A 538 -19.48 -2.58 13.74
C LYS A 538 -18.41 -3.26 14.60
N ASP A 539 -17.40 -3.80 13.92
CA ASP A 539 -16.19 -4.33 14.53
C ASP A 539 -15.15 -3.20 14.65
N TRP A 540 -14.69 -2.95 15.87
CA TRP A 540 -13.67 -1.96 16.18
C TRP A 540 -12.35 -2.66 16.44
N LYS A 541 -11.29 -2.28 15.72
CA LYS A 541 -9.96 -2.90 15.82
C LYS A 541 -8.91 -1.82 16.05
N GLN A 542 -8.22 -1.90 17.18
CA GLN A 542 -7.16 -0.96 17.56
C GLN A 542 -7.59 0.51 17.39
N VAL A 543 -8.82 0.85 17.78
CA VAL A 543 -9.37 2.20 17.61
C VAL A 543 -9.20 3.02 18.88
N THR A 544 -9.16 4.33 18.69
CA THR A 544 -9.19 5.31 19.78
C THR A 544 -10.62 5.61 20.22
N ALA A 545 -10.80 6.09 21.45
CA ALA A 545 -12.11 6.51 21.94
C ALA A 545 -12.74 7.60 21.05
N GLY A 546 -11.95 8.60 20.64
CA GLY A 546 -12.44 9.73 19.85
C GLY A 546 -12.99 9.34 18.48
N GLU A 547 -12.42 8.33 17.82
CA GLU A 547 -12.93 7.80 16.54
C GLU A 547 -14.32 7.15 16.70
N VAL A 548 -14.50 6.37 17.77
CA VAL A 548 -15.77 5.72 18.07
C VAL A 548 -16.82 6.74 18.49
N MET A 549 -16.46 7.71 19.34
CA MET A 549 -17.34 8.81 19.72
C MET A 549 -17.77 9.65 18.52
N THR A 550 -16.85 9.94 17.59
CA THR A 550 -17.18 10.67 16.35
C THR A 550 -18.24 9.93 15.53
N THR A 551 -18.09 8.60 15.44
CA THR A 551 -19.09 7.75 14.79
C THR A 551 -20.42 7.77 15.54
N ALA A 552 -20.40 7.65 16.87
CA ALA A 552 -21.59 7.65 17.72
C ALA A 552 -22.42 8.94 17.58
N LEU A 553 -21.75 10.08 17.44
CA LEU A 553 -22.39 11.41 17.41
C LEU A 553 -22.79 11.86 16.00
N THR A 554 -22.50 11.06 14.96
CA THR A 554 -22.80 11.45 13.58
C THR A 554 -24.31 11.65 13.39
N GLY A 555 -24.70 12.86 12.98
CA GLY A 555 -26.10 13.20 12.68
C GLY A 555 -26.98 13.49 13.90
N THR A 556 -26.44 13.49 15.12
CA THR A 556 -27.21 13.79 16.35
C THR A 556 -27.23 15.29 16.70
N GLY A 557 -26.39 16.09 16.04
CA GLY A 557 -26.16 17.50 16.38
C GLY A 557 -25.15 17.71 17.52
N TRP A 558 -24.63 16.63 18.09
CA TRP A 558 -23.54 16.64 19.06
C TRP A 558 -22.19 16.39 18.37
N SER A 559 -21.09 16.80 19.02
CA SER A 559 -19.73 16.59 18.50
C SER A 559 -18.76 16.21 19.61
N VAL A 560 -17.62 15.62 19.24
CA VAL A 560 -16.56 15.30 20.21
C VAL A 560 -15.89 16.59 20.66
N GLY A 561 -15.76 16.77 21.97
CA GLY A 561 -14.97 17.85 22.57
C GLY A 561 -13.51 17.44 22.70
N ILE A 562 -13.20 16.70 23.75
CA ILE A 562 -11.86 16.21 24.08
C ILE A 562 -11.90 14.69 24.26
N ALA A 563 -10.93 13.97 23.71
CA ALA A 563 -10.80 12.52 23.86
C ALA A 563 -9.34 12.20 24.25
N ASN A 564 -8.94 12.65 25.43
CA ASN A 564 -7.54 12.58 25.87
C ASN A 564 -7.16 11.25 26.55
N VAL A 565 -8.10 10.31 26.60
CA VAL A 565 -7.83 8.90 26.90
C VAL A 565 -7.18 8.27 25.66
N THR A 566 -5.88 7.97 25.76
CA THR A 566 -5.03 7.57 24.62
C THR A 566 -5.02 6.06 24.34
N THR A 567 -5.90 5.29 24.98
CA THR A 567 -5.93 3.83 24.84
C THR A 567 -6.47 3.39 23.48
N LEU A 568 -5.83 2.38 22.88
CA LEU A 568 -6.34 1.67 21.71
C LEU A 568 -7.06 0.41 22.15
N ARG A 569 -8.25 0.16 21.58
CA ARG A 569 -9.10 -0.97 21.98
C ARG A 569 -9.69 -1.69 20.77
N THR A 570 -9.96 -2.98 20.97
CA THR A 570 -10.62 -3.86 20.00
C THR A 570 -11.85 -4.46 20.67
N TYR A 571 -13.02 -4.21 20.10
CA TYR A 571 -14.32 -4.73 20.58
C TYR A 571 -15.35 -4.66 19.45
N GLU A 572 -16.43 -5.41 19.60
CA GLU A 572 -17.53 -5.44 18.64
C GLU A 572 -18.75 -4.74 19.23
N THR A 573 -19.58 -4.19 18.35
CA THR A 573 -20.82 -3.50 18.75
C THR A 573 -21.97 -4.00 17.91
N GLU A 574 -23.09 -4.27 18.56
CA GLU A 574 -24.38 -4.49 17.90
C GLU A 574 -25.06 -3.16 17.55
N GLU A 575 -26.21 -3.21 16.88
CA GLU A 575 -27.01 -2.01 16.63
C GLU A 575 -27.46 -1.39 17.96
N THR A 576 -27.03 -0.15 18.22
CA THR A 576 -27.27 0.52 19.50
C THR A 576 -27.55 2.01 19.31
N ASN A 577 -27.98 2.70 20.38
CA ASN A 577 -28.16 4.15 20.34
C ASN A 577 -26.84 4.88 20.70
N PRO A 578 -26.68 6.16 20.28
CA PRO A 578 -25.48 6.94 20.58
C PRO A 578 -25.08 6.98 22.07
N LEU A 579 -26.04 7.16 23.00
CA LEU A 579 -25.72 7.23 24.43
C LEU A 579 -25.14 5.92 24.96
N ALA A 580 -25.73 4.79 24.58
CA ALA A 580 -25.26 3.47 24.94
C ALA A 580 -23.88 3.18 24.34
N LEU A 581 -23.62 3.61 23.11
CA LEU A 581 -22.29 3.49 22.50
C LEU A 581 -21.24 4.35 23.24
N LEU A 582 -21.57 5.58 23.63
CA LEU A 582 -20.65 6.43 24.41
C LEU A 582 -20.32 5.84 25.78
N ARG A 583 -21.32 5.26 26.46
CA ARG A 583 -21.10 4.53 27.73
C ARG A 583 -20.23 3.29 27.53
N LEU A 584 -20.44 2.53 26.45
CA LEU A 584 -19.59 1.41 26.09
C LEU A 584 -18.15 1.85 25.77
N VAL A 585 -17.96 3.01 25.13
CA VAL A 585 -16.64 3.61 24.93
C VAL A 585 -15.99 3.89 26.28
N GLN A 586 -16.69 4.55 27.21
CA GLN A 586 -16.19 4.80 28.56
C GLN A 586 -15.86 3.51 29.31
N GLU A 587 -16.67 2.46 29.19
CA GLU A 587 -16.42 1.14 29.80
C GLU A 587 -15.13 0.48 29.26
N ASN A 588 -14.91 0.54 27.94
CA ASN A 588 -13.76 -0.10 27.30
C ASN A 588 -12.46 0.73 27.43
N HIS A 589 -12.55 2.05 27.32
CA HIS A 589 -11.39 2.94 27.32
C HIS A 589 -11.06 3.50 28.72
N GLY A 590 -12.04 3.54 29.63
CA GLY A 590 -11.97 4.18 30.93
C GLY A 590 -12.15 5.69 30.87
N GLY A 591 -11.87 6.36 31.99
CA GLY A 591 -12.01 7.80 32.13
C GLY A 591 -13.45 8.26 32.43
N ASP A 592 -13.66 9.56 32.35
CA ASP A 592 -14.90 10.24 32.63
C ASP A 592 -15.52 10.84 31.36
N LEU A 593 -16.77 10.48 31.13
CA LEU A 593 -17.61 10.97 30.07
C LEU A 593 -18.31 12.25 30.54
N VAL A 594 -17.88 13.38 29.98
CA VAL A 594 -18.37 14.72 30.34
C VAL A 594 -19.24 15.26 29.20
N PHE A 595 -20.46 15.66 29.55
CA PHE A 595 -21.42 16.24 28.62
C PHE A 595 -21.54 17.74 28.84
N ASP A 596 -21.25 18.52 27.79
CA ASP A 596 -21.60 19.94 27.73
C ASP A 596 -22.88 20.07 26.91
N ASN A 597 -24.02 20.12 27.61
CA ASN A 597 -25.35 20.21 26.99
C ASN A 597 -25.53 21.52 26.20
N ASN A 598 -24.88 22.61 26.63
CA ASN A 598 -24.99 23.91 25.99
C ASN A 598 -24.22 23.97 24.66
N ALA A 599 -22.98 23.48 24.64
CA ALA A 599 -22.17 23.41 23.42
C ALA A 599 -22.47 22.17 22.56
N LYS A 600 -23.28 21.24 23.07
CA LYS A 600 -23.55 19.91 22.49
C LYS A 600 -22.25 19.15 22.21
N LYS A 601 -21.37 19.14 23.21
CA LYS A 601 -20.08 18.42 23.14
C LYS A 601 -20.03 17.28 24.14
N VAL A 602 -19.42 16.18 23.71
CA VAL A 602 -19.12 15.05 24.58
C VAL A 602 -17.61 14.87 24.63
N SER A 603 -17.06 14.81 25.83
CA SER A 603 -15.63 14.58 26.05
C SER A 603 -15.43 13.29 26.84
N LEU A 604 -14.39 12.54 26.50
CA LEU A 604 -13.88 11.46 27.33
C LEU A 604 -12.52 11.89 27.86
N VAL A 605 -12.46 12.16 29.16
CA VAL A 605 -11.26 12.66 29.82
C VAL A 605 -10.70 11.62 30.79
N THR A 606 -9.38 11.61 31.02
CA THR A 606 -8.77 10.67 31.97
C THR A 606 -9.38 10.78 33.37
N GLN A 607 -9.62 12.00 33.84
CA GLN A 607 -10.36 12.30 35.07
C GLN A 607 -10.99 13.69 34.96
N SER A 608 -12.21 13.84 35.47
CA SER A 608 -12.91 15.13 35.60
C SER A 608 -12.97 15.60 37.06
N GLY A 609 -13.10 16.91 37.23
CA GLY A 609 -13.28 17.56 38.53
C GLY A 609 -11.99 18.00 39.19
N ARG A 610 -12.13 19.01 40.04
CA ARG A 610 -11.05 19.91 40.45
C ARG A 610 -10.49 19.51 41.82
N ASP A 611 -9.21 19.81 42.01
CA ASP A 611 -8.58 19.86 43.33
C ASP A 611 -8.30 21.32 43.73
N LYS A 612 -9.28 21.95 44.36
CA LYS A 612 -9.17 23.33 44.90
C LYS A 612 -8.99 23.37 46.42
N GLY A 613 -8.86 22.22 47.07
CA GLY A 613 -8.71 22.12 48.53
C GLY A 613 -9.99 22.36 49.34
N VAL A 614 -11.17 22.10 48.75
CA VAL A 614 -12.46 22.15 49.48
C VAL A 614 -12.44 21.13 50.62
N GLY A 615 -12.89 21.55 51.81
CA GLY A 615 -12.86 20.69 53.00
C GLY A 615 -14.10 20.83 53.87
N PHE A 616 -14.67 19.70 54.26
CA PHE A 616 -15.79 19.57 55.19
C PHE A 616 -15.30 18.97 56.50
N PHE A 617 -15.52 19.69 57.60
CA PHE A 617 -15.11 19.28 58.93
C PHE A 617 -16.34 19.11 59.81
N TYR A 618 -16.36 18.11 60.67
CA TYR A 618 -17.44 17.97 61.65
C TYR A 618 -17.61 19.27 62.46
N GLY A 619 -18.84 19.81 62.48
CA GLY A 619 -19.15 21.11 63.08
C GLY A 619 -18.85 22.34 62.22
N ARG A 620 -18.27 22.17 61.01
CA ARG A 620 -18.03 23.23 60.02
C ARG A 620 -18.21 22.68 58.59
N GLY A 621 -19.42 22.81 58.06
CA GLY A 621 -19.76 22.37 56.70
C GLY A 621 -20.17 20.91 56.59
N LEU A 622 -20.07 20.11 57.67
CA LEU A 622 -20.52 18.72 57.76
C LEU A 622 -21.56 18.62 58.88
N THR A 623 -22.79 18.20 58.54
CA THR A 623 -23.93 18.11 59.49
C THR A 623 -24.27 16.67 59.85
N GLU A 624 -24.29 15.78 58.86
CA GLU A 624 -24.46 14.34 59.05
C GLU A 624 -23.37 13.60 58.29
N ALA A 625 -22.85 12.53 58.89
CA ALA A 625 -21.88 11.67 58.26
C ALA A 625 -22.20 10.21 58.55
N ARG A 626 -22.18 9.40 57.51
CA ARG A 626 -22.39 7.97 57.57
C ARG A 626 -21.22 7.28 56.88
N ARG A 627 -20.42 6.59 57.69
CA ARG A 627 -19.38 5.68 57.20
C ARG A 627 -19.94 4.28 57.06
N ILE A 628 -19.94 3.76 55.84
CA ILE A 628 -20.33 2.39 55.53
C ILE A 628 -19.04 1.59 55.32
N ALA A 629 -18.88 0.51 56.08
CA ALA A 629 -17.82 -0.47 55.88
C ALA A 629 -18.46 -1.79 55.45
N ASP A 630 -18.38 -2.09 54.15
CA ASP A 630 -19.03 -3.25 53.57
C ASP A 630 -18.03 -4.40 53.31
N THR A 631 -18.42 -5.62 53.67
CA THR A 631 -17.65 -6.85 53.41
C THR A 631 -18.48 -7.92 52.68
N THR A 632 -19.67 -7.57 52.18
CA THR A 632 -20.56 -8.47 51.46
C THR A 632 -19.92 -9.01 50.18
N ALA A 633 -19.14 -8.19 49.49
CA ALA A 633 -18.38 -8.56 48.30
C ALA A 633 -16.93 -9.02 48.57
N LEU A 634 -16.53 -9.16 49.85
CA LEU A 634 -15.15 -9.47 50.22
C LEU A 634 -14.78 -10.91 49.82
N VAL A 635 -13.69 -11.05 49.07
CA VAL A 635 -13.16 -12.32 48.56
C VAL A 635 -11.74 -12.52 49.13
N THR A 636 -11.47 -13.70 49.68
CA THR A 636 -10.14 -14.06 50.19
C THR A 636 -9.46 -15.14 49.34
N ARG A 637 -10.17 -15.75 48.40
CA ARG A 637 -9.65 -16.69 47.40
C ARG A 637 -10.24 -16.44 46.02
N LEU A 638 -9.39 -16.21 45.02
CA LEU A 638 -9.81 -15.99 43.63
C LEU A 638 -9.29 -17.14 42.75
N HIS A 639 -10.21 -17.91 42.16
CA HIS A 639 -9.92 -18.86 41.10
C HIS A 639 -9.83 -18.15 39.76
N VAL A 640 -8.86 -18.54 38.95
CA VAL A 640 -8.52 -17.81 37.73
C VAL A 640 -8.36 -18.76 36.57
N LYS A 641 -9.10 -18.47 35.49
CA LYS A 641 -8.99 -19.18 34.21
C LYS A 641 -9.16 -18.21 33.04
N ASN A 642 -8.72 -18.59 31.84
CA ASN A 642 -9.13 -17.92 30.61
C ASN A 642 -10.29 -18.68 29.92
N ALA A 643 -10.86 -18.10 28.86
CA ALA A 643 -11.94 -18.70 28.08
C ALA A 643 -11.60 -20.07 27.46
N ASP A 644 -10.30 -20.39 27.31
CA ASP A 644 -9.80 -21.67 26.81
C ASP A 644 -9.67 -22.71 27.94
N GLY A 645 -10.00 -22.34 29.18
CA GLY A 645 -9.90 -23.18 30.37
C GLY A 645 -8.50 -23.28 30.99
N LEU A 646 -7.52 -22.51 30.49
CA LEU A 646 -6.17 -22.45 31.03
C LEU A 646 -6.18 -21.71 32.38
N THR A 647 -5.46 -22.24 33.39
CA THR A 647 -5.41 -21.67 34.75
C THR A 647 -4.02 -21.16 35.12
N ILE A 648 -3.91 -20.44 36.24
CA ILE A 648 -2.63 -19.97 36.79
C ILE A 648 -1.77 -21.06 37.45
N ALA A 649 -2.24 -22.32 37.50
CA ALA A 649 -1.58 -23.38 38.25
C ALA A 649 -0.11 -23.64 37.83
N SER A 650 0.21 -23.46 36.55
CA SER A 650 1.58 -23.63 36.01
C SER A 650 2.58 -22.61 36.56
N VAL A 651 2.10 -21.43 36.96
CA VAL A 651 2.95 -20.31 37.43
C VAL A 651 2.76 -19.98 38.91
N ASN A 652 1.80 -20.62 39.57
CA ASN A 652 1.44 -20.39 40.97
C ASN A 652 1.57 -21.66 41.82
N GLY A 653 2.70 -22.37 41.66
CA GLY A 653 3.05 -23.52 42.50
C GLY A 653 2.04 -24.67 42.46
N GLY A 654 1.37 -24.89 41.32
CA GLY A 654 0.35 -25.93 41.14
C GLY A 654 -1.06 -25.54 41.60
N LYS A 655 -1.28 -24.31 42.10
CA LYS A 655 -2.60 -23.86 42.59
C LYS A 655 -3.32 -23.01 41.53
N PRO A 656 -4.54 -23.36 41.12
CA PRO A 656 -5.34 -22.59 40.15
C PRO A 656 -6.03 -21.36 40.78
N TYR A 657 -5.60 -20.93 41.97
CA TYR A 657 -6.18 -19.84 42.74
C TYR A 657 -5.13 -19.11 43.55
N ILE A 658 -5.42 -17.86 43.91
CA ILE A 658 -4.64 -17.04 44.84
C ILE A 658 -5.42 -16.78 46.12
N ASP A 659 -4.70 -16.51 47.20
CA ASP A 659 -5.25 -16.26 48.53
C ASP A 659 -4.76 -14.92 49.08
N ASP A 660 -5.64 -14.17 49.75
CA ASP A 660 -5.30 -13.02 50.56
C ASP A 660 -6.16 -13.04 51.84
N PHE A 661 -5.50 -13.29 52.96
CA PHE A 661 -6.10 -13.36 54.30
C PHE A 661 -5.67 -12.17 55.18
N SER A 662 -5.23 -11.07 54.57
CA SER A 662 -4.71 -9.90 55.29
C SER A 662 -5.77 -9.23 56.19
N PHE A 663 -7.05 -9.33 55.85
CA PHE A 663 -8.15 -8.80 56.65
C PHE A 663 -8.89 -9.85 57.51
N THR A 664 -9.17 -11.02 56.96
CA THR A 664 -9.86 -12.13 57.66
C THR A 664 -9.26 -13.48 57.28
N SER A 665 -9.34 -14.45 58.19
CA SER A 665 -8.89 -15.83 57.96
C SER A 665 -9.95 -16.73 57.30
N ASP A 666 -11.18 -16.24 57.13
CA ASP A 666 -12.25 -17.01 56.48
C ASP A 666 -11.99 -17.17 54.98
N VAL A 667 -12.29 -18.35 54.42
CA VAL A 667 -12.16 -18.62 52.98
C VAL A 667 -13.45 -18.22 52.26
N ARG A 668 -13.38 -17.16 51.45
CA ARG A 668 -14.48 -16.64 50.61
C ARG A 668 -14.02 -16.69 49.16
N VAL A 669 -14.71 -17.50 48.37
CA VAL A 669 -14.23 -17.91 47.04
C VAL A 669 -15.01 -17.21 45.94
N ASP A 670 -14.30 -16.68 44.95
CA ASP A 670 -14.86 -16.20 43.70
C ASP A 670 -14.04 -16.74 42.50
N THR A 671 -14.57 -16.64 41.29
CA THR A 671 -13.91 -17.04 40.04
C THR A 671 -13.91 -15.91 39.03
N TYR A 672 -12.75 -15.58 38.48
CA TYR A 672 -12.62 -14.62 37.38
C TYR A 672 -12.17 -15.33 36.10
N GLU A 673 -12.85 -15.00 35.00
CA GLU A 673 -12.59 -15.57 33.67
C GLU A 673 -12.02 -14.52 32.72
N PHE A 674 -10.76 -14.70 32.32
CA PHE A 674 -10.06 -13.87 31.37
C PHE A 674 -10.42 -14.21 29.91
N LYS A 675 -10.23 -13.25 29.00
CA LYS A 675 -10.40 -13.48 27.56
C LYS A 675 -9.42 -14.55 27.06
N SER A 676 -9.80 -15.25 25.99
CA SER A 676 -8.97 -16.25 25.29
C SER A 676 -7.58 -15.68 24.95
N GLY A 677 -6.54 -16.49 25.06
CA GLY A 677 -5.14 -16.08 24.80
C GLY A 677 -4.41 -15.34 25.93
N THR A 678 -5.07 -15.05 27.07
CA THR A 678 -4.38 -14.45 28.24
C THR A 678 -3.46 -15.49 28.90
N THR A 679 -2.16 -15.17 29.09
CA THR A 679 -1.18 -16.14 29.63
C THR A 679 -1.29 -16.31 31.16
N PRO A 680 -0.90 -17.47 31.71
CA PRO A 680 -0.93 -17.73 33.15
C PRO A 680 -0.20 -16.70 34.02
N PHE A 681 0.93 -16.13 33.55
CA PHE A 681 1.68 -15.13 34.29
C PHE A 681 0.90 -13.83 34.48
N THR A 682 0.28 -13.32 33.42
CA THR A 682 -0.53 -12.09 33.50
C THR A 682 -1.84 -12.32 34.22
N MET A 683 -2.45 -13.50 34.04
CA MET A 683 -3.59 -13.91 34.85
C MET A 683 -3.24 -13.87 36.35
N LEU A 684 -2.05 -14.33 36.77
CA LEU A 684 -1.62 -14.30 38.17
C LEU A 684 -1.44 -12.86 38.69
N GLU A 685 -0.72 -12.00 37.96
CA GLU A 685 -0.45 -10.62 38.37
C GLU A 685 -1.73 -9.77 38.48
N MET A 686 -2.60 -9.82 37.46
CA MET A 686 -3.89 -9.12 37.48
C MET A 686 -4.74 -9.59 38.65
N SER A 687 -4.84 -10.90 38.83
CA SER A 687 -5.66 -11.47 39.89
C SER A 687 -5.16 -11.08 41.27
N GLN A 688 -3.84 -10.95 41.47
CA GLN A 688 -3.27 -10.47 42.73
C GLN A 688 -3.71 -9.04 43.05
N VAL A 689 -3.72 -8.15 42.06
CA VAL A 689 -4.21 -6.78 42.22
C VAL A 689 -5.72 -6.75 42.51
N MET A 690 -6.52 -7.54 41.76
CA MET A 690 -7.96 -7.68 42.02
C MET A 690 -8.22 -8.15 43.45
N LEU A 691 -7.52 -9.21 43.87
CA LEU A 691 -7.73 -9.82 45.16
C LEU A 691 -7.31 -8.89 46.29
N ALA A 692 -6.18 -8.17 46.16
CA ALA A 692 -5.74 -7.19 47.15
C ALA A 692 -6.74 -6.03 47.35
N LYS A 693 -7.50 -5.67 46.30
CA LYS A 693 -8.61 -4.71 46.42
C LYS A 693 -9.83 -5.31 47.11
N ARG A 694 -10.18 -6.56 46.78
CA ARG A 694 -11.38 -7.26 47.26
C ARG A 694 -11.22 -8.01 48.59
N ALA A 695 -10.00 -8.19 49.09
CA ALA A 695 -9.70 -8.92 50.33
C ALA A 695 -9.83 -8.08 51.60
N LYS A 696 -10.28 -6.84 51.48
CA LYS A 696 -10.49 -5.88 52.57
C LYS A 696 -11.87 -5.22 52.43
N PRO A 697 -12.42 -4.60 53.50
CA PRO A 697 -13.69 -3.91 53.43
C PRO A 697 -13.65 -2.76 52.43
N GLU A 698 -14.76 -2.58 51.75
CA GLU A 698 -15.03 -1.38 51.00
C GLU A 698 -15.54 -0.29 51.94
N TYR A 699 -15.01 0.94 51.78
CA TYR A 699 -15.44 2.07 52.58
C TYR A 699 -16.11 3.10 51.67
N SER A 700 -17.37 3.40 51.95
CA SER A 700 -18.10 4.51 51.34
C SER A 700 -18.58 5.48 52.42
N TYR A 701 -18.67 6.75 52.06
CA TYR A 701 -19.07 7.82 52.96
C TYR A 701 -20.22 8.58 52.30
N GLU A 702 -21.38 8.56 52.97
CA GLU A 702 -22.52 9.42 52.64
C GLU A 702 -22.48 10.55 53.67
N VAL A 703 -22.37 11.79 53.20
CA VAL A 703 -22.24 12.95 54.08
C VAL A 703 -23.17 14.07 53.65
N LYS A 704 -23.88 14.65 54.61
CA LYS A 704 -24.60 15.91 54.41
C LYS A 704 -23.66 17.08 54.63
N VAL A 705 -23.53 17.88 53.60
CA VAL A 705 -22.62 19.00 53.54
C VAL A 705 -23.38 20.29 53.32
N SER A 706 -22.81 21.36 53.87
CA SER A 706 -23.28 22.71 53.63
C SER A 706 -22.36 23.41 52.64
N ASP A 707 -22.98 23.99 51.60
CA ASP A 707 -22.27 24.92 50.72
C ASP A 707 -21.96 26.23 51.47
N LEU A 708 -20.70 26.40 51.81
CA LEU A 708 -20.20 27.58 52.51
C LEU A 708 -19.87 28.75 51.55
N SER A 709 -19.90 28.53 50.23
CA SER A 709 -19.46 29.52 49.23
C SER A 709 -20.31 30.79 49.24
N VAL A 710 -21.60 30.69 49.58
CA VAL A 710 -22.49 31.85 49.77
C VAL A 710 -22.08 32.70 50.97
N GLN A 711 -21.65 32.05 52.06
CA GLN A 711 -21.27 32.72 53.29
C GLN A 711 -19.84 33.28 53.23
N SER A 712 -18.92 32.56 52.57
CA SER A 712 -17.52 32.96 52.42
C SER A 712 -17.31 33.93 51.26
N GLY A 713 -18.18 33.92 50.25
CA GLY A 713 -18.03 34.65 48.99
C GLY A 713 -16.90 34.11 48.11
N SER A 714 -16.31 32.96 48.45
CA SER A 714 -15.12 32.40 47.80
C SER A 714 -15.51 31.35 46.77
N GLN A 715 -15.03 31.50 45.54
CA GLN A 715 -15.17 30.46 44.50
C GLN A 715 -14.43 29.16 44.86
N ILE A 716 -13.45 29.22 45.76
CA ILE A 716 -12.70 28.05 46.22
C ILE A 716 -13.60 27.09 47.01
N ASP A 717 -14.64 27.58 47.68
CA ASP A 717 -15.53 26.74 48.49
C ASP A 717 -16.67 26.09 47.67
N ARG A 718 -16.77 26.39 46.37
CA ARG A 718 -17.74 25.74 45.46
C ARG A 718 -17.24 24.36 45.08
N PHE A 719 -18.15 23.38 45.07
CA PHE A 719 -17.86 22.00 44.72
C PHE A 719 -18.91 21.45 43.74
N GLY A 720 -18.50 20.45 42.95
CA GLY A 720 -19.36 19.71 42.04
C GLY A 720 -19.03 18.21 42.05
N ALA A 721 -19.83 17.43 41.33
CA ALA A 721 -19.48 16.03 41.07
C ALA A 721 -18.14 15.96 40.33
N GLY A 722 -17.28 15.03 40.76
CA GLY A 722 -15.93 14.85 40.26
C GLY A 722 -14.84 15.59 41.06
N ASP A 723 -15.17 16.63 41.84
CA ASP A 723 -14.17 17.38 42.61
C ASP A 723 -13.54 16.53 43.73
N LEU A 724 -12.27 16.78 44.03
CA LEU A 724 -11.57 16.20 45.18
C LEU A 724 -11.85 17.06 46.42
N VAL A 725 -12.45 16.44 47.44
CA VAL A 725 -12.79 17.13 48.71
C VAL A 725 -12.23 16.38 49.90
N THR A 726 -11.86 17.13 50.94
CA THR A 726 -11.37 16.57 52.20
C THR A 726 -12.50 16.48 53.21
N VAL A 727 -12.78 15.28 53.73
CA VAL A 727 -13.76 15.09 54.82
C VAL A 727 -13.06 14.64 56.09
N VAL A 728 -13.30 15.38 57.17
CA VAL A 728 -12.74 15.10 58.49
C VAL A 728 -13.84 15.06 59.54
N ASP A 729 -14.06 13.85 60.07
CA ASP A 729 -14.88 13.58 61.24
C ASP A 729 -14.09 12.62 62.15
N ASN A 730 -13.43 13.18 63.15
CA ASN A 730 -12.59 12.39 64.07
C ASN A 730 -13.42 11.44 64.94
N ASP A 731 -14.69 11.77 65.21
CA ASP A 731 -15.56 10.96 66.07
C ASP A 731 -16.00 9.68 65.34
N LEU A 732 -16.16 9.75 64.01
CA LEU A 732 -16.43 8.61 63.13
C LEU A 732 -15.17 7.98 62.50
N GLY A 733 -13.98 8.52 62.79
CA GLY A 733 -12.70 8.05 62.26
C GLY A 733 -12.52 8.32 60.75
N ILE A 734 -13.17 9.35 60.23
CA ILE A 734 -13.08 9.79 58.83
C ILE A 734 -12.01 10.90 58.75
N SER A 735 -10.96 10.68 57.97
CA SER A 735 -9.96 11.71 57.65
C SER A 735 -9.34 11.36 56.31
N THR A 736 -10.00 11.75 55.23
CA THR A 736 -9.65 11.31 53.88
C THR A 736 -9.99 12.38 52.85
N ALA A 737 -9.13 12.51 51.83
CA ALA A 737 -9.44 13.25 50.62
C ALA A 737 -10.01 12.26 49.60
N GLN A 738 -11.25 12.50 49.17
CA GLN A 738 -11.95 11.63 48.23
C GLN A 738 -12.71 12.44 47.19
N ARG A 739 -12.91 11.81 46.05
CA ARG A 739 -13.63 12.37 44.92
C ARG A 739 -15.15 12.31 45.19
N ILE A 740 -15.87 13.38 44.86
CA ILE A 740 -17.33 13.38 44.87
C ILE A 740 -17.81 12.53 43.69
N VAL A 741 -18.36 11.35 43.98
CA VAL A 741 -18.92 10.46 42.94
C VAL A 741 -20.32 10.91 42.57
N ARG A 742 -21.14 11.25 43.58
CA ARG A 742 -22.51 11.74 43.42
C ARG A 742 -22.75 12.96 44.30
N LEU A 743 -23.46 13.93 43.76
CA LEU A 743 -23.89 15.16 44.41
C LEU A 743 -25.40 15.29 44.27
N GLU A 744 -26.10 15.41 45.39
CA GLU A 744 -27.51 15.82 45.46
C GLU A 744 -27.57 17.19 46.14
N TYR A 745 -27.59 18.23 45.32
CA TYR A 745 -27.52 19.60 45.77
C TYR A 745 -28.93 20.17 45.95
N ASP A 746 -29.29 20.55 47.18
CA ASP A 746 -30.54 21.26 47.46
C ASP A 746 -30.34 22.76 47.15
N VAL A 747 -30.95 23.22 46.06
CA VAL A 747 -30.90 24.60 45.56
C VAL A 747 -31.60 25.57 46.51
N VAL A 748 -32.65 25.12 47.21
CA VAL A 748 -33.43 25.92 48.16
C VAL A 748 -32.72 26.00 49.51
N ASN A 749 -32.20 24.87 49.98
CA ASN A 749 -31.49 24.73 51.25
C ASN A 749 -30.05 24.22 51.02
N PRO A 750 -29.11 25.07 50.58
CA PRO A 750 -27.73 24.65 50.30
C PRO A 750 -26.96 24.04 51.48
N TRP A 751 -27.48 24.19 52.70
CA TRP A 751 -26.95 23.56 53.92
C TRP A 751 -27.41 22.11 54.15
N ASP A 752 -28.34 21.60 53.35
CA ASP A 752 -28.89 20.23 53.41
C ASP A 752 -28.57 19.44 52.13
N SER A 753 -27.43 19.71 51.50
CA SER A 753 -26.97 18.96 50.32
C SER A 753 -26.29 17.66 50.74
N GLU A 754 -26.36 16.64 49.91
CA GLU A 754 -25.75 15.33 50.17
C GLU A 754 -24.67 15.04 49.13
N ILE A 755 -23.50 14.57 49.58
CA ILE A 755 -22.46 14.05 48.71
C ILE A 755 -22.10 12.63 49.08
N THR A 756 -21.83 11.83 48.05
CA THR A 756 -21.34 10.46 48.18
C THR A 756 -19.88 10.43 47.76
N LEU A 757 -19.03 10.04 48.70
CA LEU A 757 -17.60 9.79 48.49
C LEU A 757 -17.40 8.28 48.49
N SER A 758 -17.07 7.73 47.33
CA SER A 758 -16.82 6.30 47.18
C SER A 758 -15.62 6.05 46.28
N ALA A 759 -14.89 4.96 46.54
CA ALA A 759 -13.84 4.46 45.66
C ALA A 759 -14.42 3.67 44.47
N VAL A 760 -15.67 3.24 44.55
CA VAL A 760 -16.39 2.50 43.50
C VAL A 760 -17.76 3.13 43.29
N LEU A 761 -18.09 3.44 42.04
CA LEU A 761 -19.42 3.84 41.60
C LEU A 761 -20.44 2.82 42.10
N ARG A 762 -21.37 3.25 42.95
CA ARG A 762 -22.40 2.37 43.50
C ARG A 762 -23.45 2.19 42.42
N GLU A 763 -23.57 0.98 41.86
CA GLU A 763 -24.79 0.58 41.15
C GLU A 763 -25.94 0.52 42.17
N THR A 764 -26.52 1.68 42.44
CA THR A 764 -27.69 1.77 43.31
C THR A 764 -28.91 1.62 42.41
N GLY A 765 -29.40 0.39 42.31
CA GLY A 765 -30.74 0.13 41.79
C GLY A 765 -31.75 0.91 42.61
N SER A 766 -32.48 1.81 41.95
CA SER A 766 -33.71 2.36 42.50
C SER A 766 -34.78 1.27 42.48
N ASP A 767 -35.33 0.96 43.65
CA ASP A 767 -36.55 0.19 43.81
C ASP A 767 -37.72 0.89 43.11
N ASP A 768 -37.95 0.55 41.84
CA ASP A 768 -39.27 0.58 41.23
C ASP A 768 -39.46 -0.71 40.42
N VAL A 769 -40.15 -1.64 41.07
CA VAL A 769 -40.53 -2.95 40.54
C VAL A 769 -41.51 -2.73 39.39
N ASN A 770 -41.03 -2.82 38.15
CA ASN A 770 -41.64 -3.57 37.03
C ASN A 770 -40.89 -3.29 35.72
N ASP A 771 -39.72 -3.89 35.52
CA ASP A 771 -39.41 -4.45 34.21
C ASP A 771 -38.62 -5.76 34.37
N ALA A 772 -39.16 -6.82 33.79
CA ALA A 772 -38.71 -8.16 34.00
C ALA A 772 -37.59 -8.50 33.02
N GLY A 773 -36.36 -8.64 33.51
CA GLY A 773 -35.40 -9.56 32.92
C GLY A 773 -34.00 -9.03 32.72
N THR A 774 -33.22 -8.86 33.80
CA THR A 774 -31.80 -9.26 33.84
C THR A 774 -31.28 -9.26 35.28
N LEU A 775 -31.60 -10.33 36.02
CA LEU A 775 -30.75 -10.72 37.14
C LEU A 775 -29.51 -11.38 36.54
N ASN A 776 -28.40 -10.64 36.46
CA ASN A 776 -27.08 -11.25 36.45
C ASN A 776 -26.31 -10.72 37.66
N THR A 777 -26.32 -11.51 38.74
CA THR A 777 -25.42 -11.32 39.87
C THR A 777 -24.01 -11.63 39.39
N GLY A 778 -23.28 -10.59 39.02
CA GLY A 778 -21.85 -10.67 38.73
C GLY A 778 -21.27 -9.28 38.93
N SER A 779 -20.62 -9.09 40.07
CA SER A 779 -19.77 -7.95 40.34
C SER A 779 -18.67 -7.89 39.28
N GLY A 780 -18.99 -7.24 38.15
CA GLY A 780 -18.04 -6.91 37.10
C GLY A 780 -17.13 -5.83 37.64
N VAL A 781 -15.93 -6.21 38.10
CA VAL A 781 -14.84 -5.25 38.24
C VAL A 781 -14.65 -4.62 36.86
N ALA A 782 -14.81 -3.30 36.75
CA ALA A 782 -14.52 -2.58 35.52
C ALA A 782 -13.12 -3.01 35.04
N THR A 783 -13.04 -3.50 33.79
CA THR A 783 -11.80 -4.01 33.16
C THR A 783 -10.63 -3.02 33.28
N PHE A 784 -10.94 -1.73 33.48
CA PHE A 784 -10.01 -0.63 33.66
C PHE A 784 -9.19 -0.67 34.96
N ASP A 785 -9.69 -1.32 36.02
CA ASP A 785 -9.06 -1.26 37.35
C ASP A 785 -7.83 -2.18 37.51
N LEU A 786 -7.40 -2.74 36.37
CA LEU A 786 -6.38 -3.74 36.17
C LEU A 786 -5.67 -3.46 34.85
N VAL A 787 -4.80 -2.46 34.81
CA VAL A 787 -3.78 -2.40 33.78
C VAL A 787 -2.54 -3.09 34.38
N PRO A 788 -2.34 -4.40 34.16
CA PRO A 788 -1.14 -5.09 34.60
C PRO A 788 0.00 -4.75 33.65
N PHE A 789 1.22 -4.91 34.13
CA PHE A 789 2.35 -5.04 33.26
C PHE A 789 2.27 -6.35 32.42
N ASN A 790 2.26 -6.20 31.10
CA ASN A 790 3.25 -6.72 30.17
C ASN A 790 3.37 -8.19 29.71
N LEU A 791 2.68 -8.54 28.61
CA LEU A 791 2.69 -9.86 27.95
C LEU A 791 3.57 -9.91 26.69
N LEU A 792 4.78 -10.47 26.77
CA LEU A 792 5.37 -11.10 25.59
C LEU A 792 4.64 -12.44 25.41
N LEU A 793 3.64 -12.47 24.52
CA LEU A 793 2.59 -13.50 24.50
C LEU A 793 3.14 -14.91 24.25
N ASN A 794 4.30 -15.04 23.58
CA ASN A 794 4.89 -16.35 23.26
C ASN A 794 6.39 -16.27 22.89
N GLY A 795 7.24 -15.80 23.80
CA GLY A 795 8.67 -15.56 23.53
C GLY A 795 9.55 -16.80 23.32
N ARG A 796 9.03 -18.00 23.63
CA ARG A 796 9.74 -19.29 23.45
C ARG A 796 9.12 -20.19 22.39
N PHE A 797 8.07 -19.70 21.71
CA PHE A 797 7.33 -20.42 20.67
C PHE A 797 6.70 -21.74 21.14
N ASP A 798 6.41 -21.88 22.44
CA ASP A 798 5.78 -23.07 23.03
C ASP A 798 4.36 -23.29 22.49
N ASN A 799 3.69 -22.21 22.06
CA ASN A 799 2.40 -22.26 21.37
C ASN A 799 2.53 -21.98 19.86
N ALA A 800 3.56 -22.56 19.24
CA ALA A 800 3.92 -22.32 17.84
C ALA A 800 4.02 -20.82 17.50
N MET A 801 3.30 -20.35 16.46
CA MET A 801 3.33 -18.96 15.98
C MET A 801 2.00 -18.23 16.16
N GLU A 802 1.12 -18.73 17.04
CA GLU A 802 -0.26 -18.22 17.18
C GLU A 802 -0.35 -16.74 17.62
N HIS A 803 0.71 -16.21 18.22
CA HIS A 803 0.78 -14.83 18.72
C HIS A 803 1.80 -13.95 17.99
N TRP A 804 2.29 -14.42 16.84
CA TRP A 804 3.27 -13.71 16.03
C TRP A 804 2.67 -13.49 14.65
N ALA A 805 2.71 -12.25 14.15
CA ALA A 805 2.58 -12.00 12.73
C ALA A 805 3.89 -12.41 12.06
N PHE A 806 3.84 -12.92 10.83
CA PHE A 806 5.05 -13.41 10.18
C PHE A 806 4.95 -13.44 8.66
N HIS A 807 6.10 -13.35 8.01
CA HIS A 807 6.27 -13.59 6.58
C HIS A 807 7.40 -14.58 6.33
N GLY A 808 7.04 -15.77 5.82
CA GLY A 808 7.98 -16.85 5.47
C GLY A 808 8.81 -17.41 6.63
N ALA A 809 8.18 -17.47 7.80
CA ALA A 809 8.70 -18.11 9.00
C ALA A 809 7.93 -19.43 9.25
N GLN A 810 8.58 -20.41 9.86
CA GLN A 810 7.96 -21.68 10.24
C GLN A 810 8.40 -22.10 11.64
N HIS A 811 7.49 -22.71 12.39
CA HIS A 811 7.78 -23.28 13.69
C HIS A 811 8.57 -24.59 13.56
N VAL A 812 9.59 -24.78 14.40
CA VAL A 812 10.47 -25.96 14.40
C VAL A 812 10.74 -26.47 15.82
N GLU A 813 10.91 -27.78 15.95
CA GLU A 813 11.40 -28.43 17.18
C GLU A 813 12.93 -28.35 17.27
N GLY A 814 13.47 -27.96 18.43
CA GLY A 814 14.91 -28.00 18.72
C GLY A 814 15.65 -26.66 18.69
N GLY A 815 15.38 -25.78 19.67
CA GLY A 815 16.11 -24.53 19.88
C GLY A 815 17.24 -24.64 20.92
N VAL A 816 18.21 -23.71 20.85
CA VAL A 816 19.33 -23.64 21.82
C VAL A 816 18.88 -23.21 23.22
N THR A 817 17.81 -22.42 23.31
CA THR A 817 17.32 -21.79 24.56
C THR A 817 15.91 -22.26 24.98
N GLY A 818 15.24 -23.14 24.22
CA GLY A 818 13.90 -23.68 24.47
C GLY A 818 13.57 -24.92 23.63
N ASP A 819 12.46 -25.59 23.93
CA ASP A 819 12.03 -26.82 23.22
C ASP A 819 11.62 -26.53 21.77
N TYR A 820 11.23 -25.29 21.49
CA TYR A 820 10.75 -24.81 20.20
C TYR A 820 11.48 -23.55 19.73
N ALA A 821 11.52 -23.35 18.41
CA ALA A 821 12.08 -22.16 17.77
C ALA A 821 11.31 -21.81 16.49
N VAL A 822 11.66 -20.68 15.89
CA VAL A 822 11.17 -20.27 14.56
C VAL A 822 12.34 -20.26 13.58
N ALA A 823 12.13 -20.92 12.45
CA ALA A 823 13.07 -20.95 11.35
C ALA A 823 12.61 -20.01 10.23
N LEU A 824 13.50 -19.10 9.81
CA LEU A 824 13.34 -18.24 8.64
C LEU A 824 14.18 -18.86 7.51
N SER A 825 13.54 -19.27 6.40
CA SER A 825 14.25 -19.95 5.30
C SER A 825 13.80 -19.48 3.91
N GLY A 826 14.73 -19.49 2.95
CA GLY A 826 14.51 -19.01 1.58
C GLY A 826 15.17 -17.66 1.29
N ALA A 827 15.02 -17.16 0.05
CA ALA A 827 15.53 -15.86 -0.37
C ALA A 827 14.50 -14.74 -0.19
N GLY A 828 14.96 -13.51 -0.01
CA GLY A 828 14.13 -12.31 0.23
C GLY A 828 13.92 -11.99 1.70
N GLU A 829 13.16 -10.94 1.98
CA GLU A 829 12.86 -10.45 3.33
C GLU A 829 11.88 -11.38 4.07
N ARG A 830 12.21 -11.68 5.33
CA ARG A 830 11.47 -12.58 6.21
C ARG A 830 11.44 -11.99 7.61
N TRP A 831 10.29 -12.00 8.27
CA TRP A 831 10.12 -11.37 9.57
C TRP A 831 9.11 -12.11 10.44
N ILE A 832 9.22 -11.87 11.75
CA ILE A 832 8.22 -12.17 12.76
C ILE A 832 8.00 -10.90 13.59
N GLU A 833 6.77 -10.63 13.97
CA GLU A 833 6.38 -9.42 14.71
C GLU A 833 5.38 -9.77 15.81
N GLN A 834 5.53 -9.12 16.96
CA GLN A 834 4.60 -9.20 18.07
C GLN A 834 4.51 -7.84 18.76
N THR A 835 3.29 -7.30 18.85
CA THR A 835 3.02 -6.12 19.66
C THR A 835 2.78 -6.55 21.11
N VAL A 836 3.53 -5.93 22.03
CA VAL A 836 3.48 -6.23 23.46
C VAL A 836 3.00 -4.97 24.19
N GLN A 837 1.86 -5.03 24.89
CA GLN A 837 1.38 -3.91 25.70
C GLN A 837 0.66 -4.33 27.00
N PRO A 838 0.89 -3.61 28.12
CA PRO A 838 1.86 -2.50 28.28
C PRO A 838 3.29 -2.99 28.59
N ASP A 839 4.37 -2.38 28.07
CA ASP A 839 5.78 -2.82 28.33
C ASP A 839 6.57 -2.06 29.41
N ASN A 840 7.20 -2.80 30.33
CA ASN A 840 8.04 -2.33 31.45
C ASN A 840 9.42 -3.01 31.52
N ARG A 841 9.87 -3.67 30.45
CA ARG A 841 11.18 -4.34 30.45
C ARG A 841 12.25 -3.32 30.14
N SER A 842 13.36 -3.40 30.87
CA SER A 842 14.55 -2.57 30.59
C SER A 842 15.54 -3.25 29.64
N ALA A 843 15.29 -4.51 29.24
CA ALA A 843 16.12 -5.25 28.31
C ALA A 843 15.36 -6.45 27.71
N TYR A 844 15.69 -6.78 26.45
CA TYR A 844 15.29 -8.01 25.78
C TYR A 844 16.52 -8.89 25.53
N ALA A 845 16.34 -10.21 25.59
CA ALA A 845 17.37 -11.17 25.21
C ALA A 845 16.87 -11.95 23.99
N LEU A 846 17.58 -11.81 22.88
CA LEU A 846 17.27 -12.45 21.61
C LEU A 846 18.36 -13.49 21.33
N SER A 847 17.97 -14.67 20.85
CA SER A 847 18.89 -15.76 20.52
C SER A 847 18.65 -16.19 19.09
N PHE A 848 19.69 -16.14 18.27
CA PHE A 848 19.66 -16.55 16.87
C PHE A 848 20.64 -17.70 16.64
N ASP A 849 20.33 -18.55 15.68
CA ASP A 849 21.24 -19.59 15.16
C ASP A 849 21.14 -19.62 13.63
N LEU A 850 22.25 -19.95 12.97
CA LEU A 850 22.38 -19.91 11.52
C LEU A 850 22.89 -21.25 11.01
N SER A 851 22.08 -21.93 10.20
CA SER A 851 22.48 -23.15 9.49
C SER A 851 22.58 -22.88 7.99
N SER A 852 23.70 -23.26 7.37
CA SER A 852 23.93 -23.07 5.93
C SER A 852 24.17 -24.42 5.23
N GLY A 853 23.53 -24.62 4.07
CA GLY A 853 23.71 -25.81 3.23
C GLY A 853 24.86 -25.70 2.22
N GLY A 854 25.70 -24.65 2.33
CA GLY A 854 26.80 -24.39 1.41
C GLY A 854 28.07 -25.19 1.73
N PRO A 855 29.11 -25.09 0.89
CA PRO A 855 30.40 -25.71 1.15
C PRO A 855 31.00 -25.27 2.50
N ALA A 856 31.77 -26.12 3.16
CA ALA A 856 32.40 -25.79 4.44
C ALA A 856 33.24 -24.50 4.36
N GLY A 857 32.93 -23.52 5.24
CA GLY A 857 33.55 -22.19 5.24
C GLY A 857 32.77 -21.12 4.46
N TRP A 858 31.62 -21.46 3.86
CA TRP A 858 30.72 -20.50 3.23
C TRP A 858 29.88 -19.77 4.28
N VAL A 859 30.03 -18.45 4.33
CA VAL A 859 29.21 -17.55 5.12
C VAL A 859 28.08 -17.02 4.23
N PRO A 860 26.81 -17.38 4.50
CA PRO A 860 25.70 -16.83 3.73
C PRO A 860 25.54 -15.34 4.04
N ASN A 861 25.21 -14.54 3.02
CA ASN A 861 24.98 -13.10 3.18
C ASN A 861 23.60 -12.85 3.80
N VAL A 862 23.50 -12.99 5.12
CA VAL A 862 22.28 -12.83 5.91
C VAL A 862 22.51 -11.71 6.92
N LYS A 863 21.57 -10.76 6.98
CA LYS A 863 21.49 -9.75 8.03
C LYS A 863 20.22 -9.98 8.84
N ALA A 864 20.30 -9.85 10.16
CA ALA A 864 19.14 -9.75 11.02
C ALA A 864 19.10 -8.36 11.65
N GLU A 865 17.93 -7.75 11.63
CA GLU A 865 17.65 -6.47 12.26
C GLU A 865 16.44 -6.68 13.17
N VAL A 866 16.50 -6.10 14.36
CA VAL A 866 15.35 -6.03 15.26
C VAL A 866 14.93 -4.59 15.38
N GLU A 867 13.72 -4.31 14.91
CA GLU A 867 13.06 -3.02 15.08
C GLU A 867 12.16 -3.07 16.30
N VAL A 868 12.45 -2.21 17.28
CA VAL A 868 11.61 -2.02 18.47
C VAL A 868 10.87 -0.70 18.31
N THR A 869 9.55 -0.76 18.28
CA THR A 869 8.69 0.43 18.29
C THR A 869 8.15 0.65 19.70
N TYR A 870 8.48 1.78 20.31
CA TYR A 870 8.04 2.15 21.65
C TYR A 870 6.64 2.77 21.64
N GLU A 871 6.00 2.82 22.82
CA GLU A 871 4.64 3.38 22.99
C GLU A 871 4.55 4.87 22.61
N ASP A 872 5.67 5.61 22.62
CA ASP A 872 5.77 7.00 22.17
C ASP A 872 5.96 7.15 20.64
N GLY A 873 6.04 6.03 19.91
CA GLY A 873 6.23 5.97 18.47
C GLY A 873 7.69 6.10 18.01
N SER A 874 8.64 6.22 18.94
CA SER A 874 10.06 6.13 18.58
C SER A 874 10.42 4.69 18.17
N THR A 875 11.37 4.57 17.24
CA THR A 875 11.89 3.27 16.79
C THR A 875 13.38 3.16 17.07
N GLU A 876 13.81 1.98 17.53
CA GLU A 876 15.21 1.60 17.62
C GLU A 876 15.45 0.41 16.68
N ILE A 877 16.42 0.54 15.76
CA ILE A 877 16.87 -0.56 14.90
C ILE A 877 18.18 -1.09 15.46
N ILE A 878 18.17 -2.37 15.84
CA ILE A 878 19.32 -3.08 16.38
C ILE A 878 19.81 -4.05 15.30
N GLU A 879 20.95 -3.75 14.68
CA GLU A 879 21.63 -4.70 13.79
C GLU A 879 22.21 -5.85 14.61
N ILE A 880 21.89 -7.09 14.21
CA ILE A 880 22.36 -8.30 14.86
C ILE A 880 23.40 -8.98 13.97
N ASP A 881 24.61 -9.08 14.50
CA ASP A 881 25.70 -9.80 13.84
C ASP A 881 25.49 -11.31 14.00
N LEU A 882 25.32 -12.02 12.89
CA LEU A 882 25.02 -13.45 12.87
C LEU A 882 26.26 -14.33 12.63
N VAL A 883 27.48 -13.74 12.56
CA VAL A 883 28.74 -14.44 12.26
C VAL A 883 29.94 -13.86 13.00
#